data_AF-A0A8T3QN95-F1
#
_entry.id   AF-A0A8T3QN95-F1
#
_cell.length_a   1.000
_cell.length_b   1.000
_cell.length_c   1.000
_cell.angle_alpha   90.00
_cell.angle_beta   90.00
_cell.angle_gamma   90.00
#
_symmetry.space_group_name_H-M   'P 1'
#
loop_
_entity.id
_entity.type
_entity.pdbx_description
1 polymer ?
#
loop_
_entity_poly.entity_id
_entity_poly.type
_entity_poly.pdbx_seq_one_letter_code
_entity_poly.pdbx_strand_id
1 'polypeptide(L)'
;MSADVPTQRTVSPTHGSTVEVELPIAGMTCASCVNRIERFLRKSDGVETASVNLATELATIRYLPDQTGRAELARTIEAAGYELKPPPTAEETAARRSLRAAAEMDDRKKSAEANRLLLEAAVSIGVAVVIMVAMFWPQTSLPMETINWWALFPATIIQLWAGRRFYRAAWRAGRHGGATMDTLVAVGTTAAWAYSVAVTLNPEWVHEAGLHPETYFDSSAIVLGLVLLGRWLEARAKTRASGAIRRLIGLQATSALLIEPAGDRTVPIEEIQPGDLLRVRPGDRIPVDGVVIDGGSAVDQSMLTGEPIPVEKASGDEVFGATMNTTGTFSFRASRVGADTALARIVALVEHAQGSKAPIQRLADRISEVFVPAVLVLAVATFGAWFAFGSEPRLTLALTSFIGVVIIACPCAMGLATPTAIMVGTGRGAEAGILFRGGDALERAHRVDTVVFDKTGTLTLGRPTVAAVAVADGWAERDVLDLAGSLEAGSEHPLGAAIVGRARLDELGFRPVSGFEAIAGHGVVGSVDGRAVLVGTARLLRERGIDPTPLAESAEAMARDGRTPVWIAIDGDVAGIAAISDPVKAESRGAVDELRAAGIDVWLVSGDQAATAAAVGAQVGIAPDRIRAEVLPADKEAAIAALQAEGRVVAMVGDGINDAPALARADVGVAIGSGADVAIEAAGLTLVGGDPRGVPAAIALSRATMAVVRENLFWAFAYNVVLIPVAMGVLVPIGVTLSPALAAAAMALSSVAVVTNSLRLRAFDARPAAARRAPGRGTLARLRRGWYLVGVAIASLALAGGVVAADRAIDAGAVSVDVRASNVRFEPADITVPAGRFVVVRFTNDDPIFHDWMVEGVANVDAGARPGQTQRIRFRLDRPGTYTIICSVEGHAEAGMVGRLVVTP
;
A
#
# COMPACT_ATOMS: atom_id res chain seq x y z
N MET A 1 -15.28 -50.80 -6.05
CA MET A 1 -16.12 -49.79 -6.73
C MET A 1 -15.51 -48.42 -6.44
N SER A 2 -14.60 -48.01 -7.33
CA SER A 2 -13.96 -46.69 -7.32
C SER A 2 -14.95 -45.67 -7.88
N ALA A 3 -15.12 -44.55 -7.20
CA ALA A 3 -15.85 -43.40 -7.71
C ALA A 3 -14.83 -42.37 -8.19
N ASP A 4 -14.93 -42.03 -9.47
CA ASP A 4 -14.09 -41.11 -10.22
C ASP A 4 -14.01 -39.72 -9.58
N VAL A 5 -12.76 -39.25 -9.42
CA VAL A 5 -12.43 -37.84 -9.26
C VAL A 5 -12.31 -37.25 -10.67
N PRO A 6 -12.95 -36.11 -11.00
CA PRO A 6 -12.83 -35.54 -12.33
C PRO A 6 -11.41 -35.03 -12.56
N THR A 7 -10.72 -35.67 -13.49
CA THR A 7 -9.42 -35.26 -14.03
C THR A 7 -9.60 -33.95 -14.80
N GLN A 8 -9.01 -32.88 -14.28
CA GLN A 8 -8.83 -31.63 -15.03
C GLN A 8 -8.01 -31.92 -16.29
N ARG A 9 -8.51 -31.48 -17.44
CA ARG A 9 -7.83 -31.54 -18.74
C ARG A 9 -6.47 -30.84 -18.65
N THR A 10 -5.40 -31.62 -18.62
CA THR A 10 -4.05 -31.16 -18.92
C THR A 10 -3.96 -30.92 -20.43
N VAL A 11 -3.96 -29.64 -20.83
CA VAL A 11 -3.46 -29.26 -22.15
C VAL A 11 -1.95 -29.44 -22.11
N SER A 12 -1.39 -30.30 -22.97
CA SER A 12 0.06 -30.43 -23.12
C SER A 12 0.66 -29.07 -23.52
N PRO A 13 1.64 -28.52 -22.78
CA PRO A 13 2.24 -27.26 -23.16
C PRO A 13 3.12 -27.46 -24.39
N THR A 14 2.98 -26.55 -25.35
CA THR A 14 3.97 -26.31 -26.41
C THR A 14 5.29 -25.88 -25.76
N HIS A 15 6.40 -26.43 -26.24
CA HIS A 15 7.77 -26.14 -25.77
C HIS A 15 7.98 -24.63 -25.58
N GLY A 16 8.40 -24.24 -24.37
CA GLY A 16 8.83 -22.87 -24.06
C GLY A 16 7.77 -21.91 -23.51
N SER A 17 6.54 -22.36 -23.23
CA SER A 17 5.52 -21.52 -22.58
C SER A 17 5.64 -21.56 -21.05
N THR A 18 5.79 -20.39 -20.40
CA THR A 18 5.85 -20.28 -18.93
C THR A 18 4.47 -20.44 -18.32
N VAL A 19 4.38 -21.14 -17.19
CA VAL A 19 3.15 -21.34 -16.42
C VAL A 19 3.26 -20.59 -15.09
N GLU A 20 2.16 -19.98 -14.65
CA GLU A 20 2.06 -19.27 -13.38
C GLU A 20 1.49 -20.18 -12.30
N VAL A 21 2.09 -20.16 -11.10
CA VAL A 21 1.57 -20.86 -9.93
C VAL A 21 1.60 -19.98 -8.70
N GLU A 22 0.55 -20.10 -7.90
CA GLU A 22 0.48 -19.47 -6.59
C GLU A 22 0.72 -20.50 -5.47
N LEU A 23 1.65 -20.17 -4.58
CA LEU A 23 2.04 -20.98 -3.43
C LEU A 23 1.85 -20.17 -2.13
N PRO A 24 0.90 -20.56 -1.26
CA PRO A 24 0.72 -19.90 0.02
C PRO A 24 1.83 -20.29 1.00
N ILE A 25 2.45 -19.31 1.64
CA ILE A 25 3.62 -19.48 2.49
C ILE A 25 3.27 -19.14 3.94
N ALA A 26 3.77 -19.92 4.89
CA ALA A 26 3.65 -19.69 6.32
C ALA A 26 4.95 -19.11 6.91
N GLY A 27 4.81 -18.26 7.94
CA GLY A 27 5.93 -17.79 8.76
C GLY A 27 6.70 -16.58 8.20
N MET A 28 6.11 -15.85 7.27
CA MET A 28 6.61 -14.54 6.79
C MET A 28 6.12 -13.42 7.70
N THR A 29 7.03 -12.63 8.26
CA THR A 29 6.69 -11.60 9.27
C THR A 29 7.16 -10.20 8.90
N CYS A 30 7.91 -10.05 7.81
CA CYS A 30 8.53 -8.78 7.43
C CYS A 30 8.98 -8.78 5.96
N ALA A 31 9.25 -7.59 5.42
CA ALA A 31 9.75 -7.42 4.05
C ALA A 31 11.03 -8.23 3.77
N SER A 32 11.92 -8.39 4.77
CA SER A 32 13.13 -9.21 4.61
C SER A 32 12.86 -10.70 4.41
N CYS A 33 11.73 -11.23 4.91
CA CYS A 33 11.32 -12.61 4.63
C CYS A 33 10.98 -12.79 3.16
N VAL A 34 10.23 -11.85 2.61
CA VAL A 34 9.78 -11.82 1.23
C VAL A 34 10.98 -11.81 0.27
N ASN A 35 11.95 -10.91 0.50
CA ASN A 35 13.14 -10.78 -0.35
C ASN A 35 14.01 -12.03 -0.37
N ARG A 36 14.08 -12.74 0.76
CA ARG A 36 14.82 -13.99 0.89
C ARG A 36 14.18 -15.08 0.03
N ILE A 37 12.87 -15.27 0.15
CA ILE A 37 12.14 -16.29 -0.63
C ILE A 37 12.26 -15.98 -2.13
N GLU A 38 12.04 -14.74 -2.55
CA GLU A 38 12.19 -14.34 -3.96
C GLU A 38 13.61 -14.58 -4.49
N ARG A 39 14.65 -14.31 -3.68
CA ARG A 39 16.03 -14.59 -4.09
C ARG A 39 16.29 -16.07 -4.34
N PHE A 40 15.74 -16.93 -3.48
CA PHE A 40 15.88 -18.38 -3.62
C PHE A 40 15.11 -18.87 -4.85
N LEU A 41 13.87 -18.40 -5.03
CA LEU A 41 13.06 -18.74 -6.18
C LEU A 41 13.67 -18.26 -7.50
N ARG A 42 14.18 -17.03 -7.59
CA ARG A 42 14.84 -16.50 -8.79
C ARG A 42 16.19 -17.15 -9.11
N LYS A 43 16.80 -17.82 -8.13
CA LYS A 43 18.02 -18.62 -8.32
C LYS A 43 17.71 -20.06 -8.72
N SER A 44 16.46 -20.49 -8.64
CA SER A 44 16.06 -21.82 -9.10
C SER A 44 16.03 -21.83 -10.62
N ASP A 45 16.59 -22.90 -11.20
CA ASP A 45 16.51 -23.13 -12.63
C ASP A 45 15.04 -23.24 -13.07
N GLY A 46 14.72 -22.70 -14.24
CA GLY A 46 13.37 -22.68 -14.79
C GLY A 46 12.44 -21.59 -14.25
N VAL A 47 12.83 -20.77 -13.26
CA VAL A 47 12.00 -19.66 -12.76
C VAL A 47 12.31 -18.38 -13.52
N GLU A 48 11.31 -17.83 -14.22
CA GLU A 48 11.44 -16.58 -14.96
C GLU A 48 11.17 -15.37 -14.06
N THR A 49 10.07 -15.42 -13.30
CA THR A 49 9.73 -14.40 -12.33
C THR A 49 9.19 -15.02 -11.05
N ALA A 50 9.57 -14.43 -9.91
CA ALA A 50 8.99 -14.75 -8.61
C ALA A 50 8.73 -13.45 -7.86
N SER A 51 7.51 -13.32 -7.37
CA SER A 51 7.02 -12.24 -6.52
C SER A 51 6.35 -12.85 -5.31
N VAL A 52 6.70 -12.37 -4.12
CA VAL A 52 6.12 -12.83 -2.87
C VAL A 52 5.41 -11.65 -2.21
N ASN A 53 4.20 -11.89 -1.75
CA ASN A 53 3.33 -10.91 -1.15
C ASN A 53 3.20 -11.17 0.34
N LEU A 54 3.65 -10.22 1.16
CA LEU A 54 3.53 -10.31 2.63
C LEU A 54 2.08 -10.16 3.10
N ALA A 55 1.26 -9.35 2.41
CA ALA A 55 -0.09 -9.03 2.83
C ALA A 55 -1.07 -10.20 2.62
N THR A 56 -0.89 -10.98 1.56
CA THR A 56 -1.70 -12.17 1.26
C THR A 56 -1.00 -13.49 1.63
N GLU A 57 0.26 -13.40 2.05
CA GLU A 57 1.13 -14.55 2.33
C GLU A 57 1.22 -15.56 1.16
N LEU A 58 1.25 -15.06 -0.08
CA LEU A 58 1.30 -15.85 -1.31
C LEU A 58 2.56 -15.55 -2.12
N ALA A 59 3.14 -16.57 -2.74
CA ALA A 59 4.17 -16.46 -3.76
C ALA A 59 3.58 -16.76 -5.13
N THR A 60 3.69 -15.80 -6.05
CA THR A 60 3.30 -15.92 -7.44
C THR A 60 4.56 -16.13 -8.27
N ILE A 61 4.63 -17.25 -8.98
CA ILE A 61 5.84 -17.73 -9.64
C ILE A 61 5.51 -18.09 -11.09
N ARG A 62 6.19 -17.46 -12.06
CA ARG A 62 6.19 -17.92 -13.46
C ARG A 62 7.41 -18.77 -13.71
N TYR A 63 7.19 -19.99 -14.17
CA TYR A 63 8.24 -20.98 -14.39
C TYR A 63 8.02 -21.78 -15.67
N LEU A 64 9.11 -22.36 -16.18
CA LEU A 64 9.11 -23.30 -17.30
C LEU A 64 8.80 -24.71 -16.77
N PRO A 65 7.65 -25.31 -17.14
CA PRO A 65 7.24 -26.63 -16.65
C PRO A 65 8.24 -27.75 -16.96
N ASP A 66 9.03 -27.56 -18.02
CA ASP A 66 10.01 -28.52 -18.50
C ASP A 66 11.29 -28.54 -17.65
N GLN A 67 11.52 -27.51 -16.83
CA GLN A 67 12.74 -27.34 -16.02
C GLN A 67 12.47 -27.41 -14.51
N THR A 68 11.31 -26.97 -14.05
CA THR A 68 10.95 -26.98 -12.63
C THR A 68 9.46 -27.20 -12.45
N GLY A 69 9.02 -27.50 -11.23
CA GLY A 69 7.64 -27.83 -10.94
C GLY A 69 7.25 -27.50 -9.51
N ARG A 70 5.95 -27.60 -9.19
CA ARG A 70 5.40 -27.21 -7.89
C ARG A 70 6.15 -27.80 -6.69
N ALA A 71 6.58 -29.06 -6.78
CA ALA A 71 7.33 -29.74 -5.72
C ALA A 71 8.77 -29.19 -5.56
N GLU A 72 9.44 -28.85 -6.65
CA GLU A 72 10.78 -28.23 -6.64
C GLU A 72 10.74 -26.82 -6.05
N LEU A 73 9.71 -26.05 -6.43
CA LEU A 73 9.45 -24.72 -5.91
C LEU A 73 9.12 -24.76 -4.41
N ALA A 74 8.34 -25.75 -3.96
CA ALA A 74 8.08 -26.01 -2.55
C ALA A 74 9.38 -26.27 -1.77
N ARG A 75 10.23 -27.18 -2.28
CA ARG A 75 11.55 -27.45 -1.69
C ARG A 75 12.45 -26.22 -1.66
N THR A 76 12.37 -25.37 -2.67
CA THR A 76 13.12 -24.10 -2.73
C THR A 76 12.66 -23.12 -1.66
N ILE A 77 11.35 -23.03 -1.39
CA ILE A 77 10.77 -22.21 -0.32
C ILE A 77 11.17 -22.76 1.07
N GLU A 78 11.16 -24.08 1.23
CA GLU A 78 11.65 -24.75 2.45
C GLU A 78 13.14 -24.53 2.66
N ALA A 79 13.95 -24.62 1.59
CA ALA A 79 15.38 -24.30 1.61
C ALA A 79 15.65 -22.81 1.91
N ALA A 80 14.70 -21.93 1.63
CA ALA A 80 14.75 -20.53 2.05
C ALA A 80 14.39 -20.33 3.53
N GLY A 81 13.87 -21.37 4.21
CA GLY A 81 13.49 -21.38 5.63
C GLY A 81 12.00 -21.13 5.90
N TYR A 82 11.11 -21.41 4.95
CA TYR A 82 9.67 -21.16 5.08
C TYR A 82 8.84 -22.41 4.74
N GLU A 83 7.66 -22.50 5.33
CA GLU A 83 6.76 -23.63 5.13
C GLU A 83 5.62 -23.26 4.17
N LEU A 84 5.06 -24.23 3.45
CA LEU A 84 3.82 -24.00 2.70
C LEU A 84 2.61 -24.15 3.62
N LYS A 85 1.58 -23.32 3.40
CA LYS A 85 0.31 -23.52 4.11
C LYS A 85 -0.35 -24.83 3.65
N PRO A 86 -1.01 -25.58 4.56
CA PRO A 86 -1.81 -26.72 4.18
C PRO A 86 -2.93 -26.30 3.21
N PRO A 87 -3.42 -27.23 2.36
CA PRO A 87 -4.56 -26.95 1.49
C PRO A 87 -5.78 -26.52 2.33
N PRO A 88 -6.58 -25.57 1.82
CA PRO A 88 -7.69 -25.00 2.58
C PRO A 88 -8.70 -26.07 3.02
N THR A 89 -9.27 -25.93 4.20
CA THR A 89 -10.32 -26.85 4.70
C THR A 89 -11.61 -26.72 3.88
N ALA A 90 -12.54 -27.67 4.02
CA ALA A 90 -13.85 -27.60 3.36
C ALA A 90 -14.63 -26.32 3.72
N GLU A 91 -14.48 -25.85 4.97
CA GLU A 91 -15.04 -24.58 5.47
C GLU A 91 -14.35 -23.37 4.82
N GLU A 92 -13.03 -23.40 4.65
CA GLU A 92 -12.29 -22.35 3.93
C GLU A 92 -12.59 -22.33 2.42
N THR A 93 -12.90 -23.48 1.84
CA THR A 93 -13.29 -23.61 0.43
C THR A 93 -14.74 -23.14 0.19
N ALA A 94 -15.62 -23.33 1.17
CA ALA A 94 -16.97 -22.75 1.16
C ALA A 94 -16.94 -21.23 1.39
N ALA A 95 -16.14 -20.75 2.33
CA ALA A 95 -15.95 -19.31 2.57
C ALA A 95 -15.28 -18.61 1.38
N ARG A 96 -14.45 -19.29 0.57
CA ARG A 96 -13.92 -18.75 -0.69
C ARG A 96 -14.98 -18.53 -1.77
N ARG A 97 -16.15 -19.17 -1.68
CA ARG A 97 -17.26 -18.94 -2.62
C ARG A 97 -17.98 -17.61 -2.38
N SER A 98 -17.80 -16.99 -1.21
CA SER A 98 -18.30 -15.64 -0.92
C SER A 98 -17.18 -14.71 -0.46
N LEU A 99 -16.97 -13.62 -1.21
CA LEU A 99 -15.96 -12.59 -0.88
C LEU A 99 -16.07 -12.09 0.56
N ARG A 100 -17.31 -11.96 1.05
CA ARG A 100 -17.59 -11.51 2.41
C ARG A 100 -17.15 -12.49 3.48
N ALA A 101 -17.45 -13.79 3.34
CA ALA A 101 -17.03 -14.77 4.34
C ALA A 101 -15.51 -14.93 4.38
N ALA A 102 -14.85 -14.90 3.21
CA ALA A 102 -13.40 -14.88 3.12
C ALA A 102 -12.78 -13.68 3.86
N ALA A 103 -13.34 -12.48 3.66
CA ALA A 103 -12.89 -11.26 4.34
C ALA A 103 -13.12 -11.31 5.86
N GLU A 104 -14.27 -11.82 6.32
CA GLU A 104 -14.56 -11.95 7.76
C GLU A 104 -13.61 -12.91 8.47
N MET A 105 -13.26 -14.04 7.84
CA MET A 105 -12.28 -14.97 8.41
C MET A 105 -10.87 -14.37 8.47
N ASP A 106 -10.44 -13.70 7.40
CA ASP A 106 -9.14 -13.03 7.36
C ASP A 106 -9.04 -11.94 8.45
N ASP A 107 -10.10 -11.15 8.64
CA ASP A 107 -10.19 -10.15 9.71
C ASP A 107 -10.09 -10.77 11.12
N ARG A 108 -10.72 -11.91 11.35
CA ARG A 108 -10.60 -12.66 12.61
C ARG A 108 -9.16 -13.14 12.84
N LYS A 109 -8.50 -13.70 11.81
CA LYS A 109 -7.10 -14.15 11.89
C LYS A 109 -6.16 -12.98 12.21
N LYS A 110 -6.28 -11.87 11.47
CA LYS A 110 -5.48 -10.64 11.66
C LYS A 110 -5.70 -9.99 13.03
N SER A 111 -6.93 -9.95 13.51
CA SER A 111 -7.25 -9.39 14.83
C SER A 111 -6.75 -10.25 15.99
N ALA A 112 -6.84 -11.58 15.88
CA ALA A 112 -6.28 -12.50 16.87
C ALA A 112 -4.75 -12.36 16.96
N GLU A 113 -4.06 -12.26 15.82
CA GLU A 113 -2.63 -12.01 15.79
C GLU A 113 -2.28 -10.65 16.43
N ALA A 114 -2.99 -9.57 16.06
CA ALA A 114 -2.77 -8.26 16.65
C ALA A 114 -2.99 -8.27 18.17
N ASN A 115 -4.05 -8.91 18.67
CA ASN A 115 -4.29 -9.01 20.11
C ASN A 115 -3.17 -9.76 20.84
N ARG A 116 -2.63 -10.81 20.21
CA ARG A 116 -1.45 -11.51 20.74
C ARG A 116 -0.22 -10.61 20.79
N LEU A 117 0.05 -9.82 19.74
CA LEU A 117 1.16 -8.85 19.73
C LEU A 117 1.02 -7.83 20.85
N LEU A 118 -0.19 -7.31 21.05
CA LEU A 118 -0.47 -6.34 22.09
C LEU A 118 -0.28 -6.94 23.49
N LEU A 119 -0.73 -8.17 23.71
CA LEU A 119 -0.53 -8.87 24.97
C LEU A 119 0.97 -9.11 25.23
N GLU A 120 1.70 -9.65 24.26
CA GLU A 120 3.15 -9.88 24.38
C GLU A 120 3.91 -8.57 24.64
N ALA A 121 3.54 -7.47 23.98
CA ALA A 121 4.10 -6.14 24.22
C ALA A 121 3.76 -5.60 25.61
N ALA A 122 2.48 -5.63 26.01
CA ALA A 122 2.01 -5.08 27.27
C ALA A 122 2.61 -5.81 28.47
N VAL A 123 2.69 -7.15 28.42
CA VAL A 123 3.34 -7.95 29.47
C VAL A 123 4.83 -7.64 29.54
N SER A 124 5.51 -7.55 28.39
CA SER A 124 6.96 -7.25 28.36
C SER A 124 7.26 -5.86 28.94
N ILE A 125 6.50 -4.84 28.54
CA ILE A 125 6.62 -3.47 29.06
C ILE A 125 6.25 -3.43 30.55
N GLY A 126 5.16 -4.09 30.93
CA GLY A 126 4.70 -4.12 32.32
C GLY A 126 5.74 -4.71 33.26
N VAL A 127 6.34 -5.84 32.89
CA VAL A 127 7.44 -6.43 33.67
C VAL A 127 8.67 -5.54 33.69
N ALA A 128 9.06 -4.95 32.56
CA ALA A 128 10.20 -4.02 32.53
C ALA A 128 9.98 -2.83 33.48
N VAL A 129 8.77 -2.26 33.49
CA VAL A 129 8.39 -1.18 34.41
C VAL A 129 8.40 -1.67 35.85
N VAL A 130 7.93 -2.89 36.15
CA VAL A 130 8.00 -3.45 37.50
C VAL A 130 9.44 -3.64 37.96
N ILE A 131 10.33 -4.15 37.10
CA ILE A 131 11.77 -4.29 37.41
C ILE A 131 12.37 -2.90 37.68
N MET A 132 12.11 -1.93 36.81
CA MET A 132 12.59 -0.55 36.97
C MET A 132 12.06 0.09 38.25
N VAL A 133 10.77 -0.05 38.55
CA VAL A 133 10.18 0.44 39.80
C VAL A 133 10.84 -0.24 41.00
N ALA A 134 11.02 -1.57 40.99
CA ALA A 134 11.67 -2.28 42.09
C ALA A 134 13.12 -1.80 42.33
N MET A 135 13.86 -1.47 41.26
CA MET A 135 15.22 -0.94 41.34
C MET A 135 15.30 0.51 41.84
N PHE A 136 14.33 1.36 41.46
CA PHE A 136 14.36 2.80 41.75
C PHE A 136 13.42 3.24 42.88
N TRP A 137 12.67 2.33 43.50
CA TRP A 137 11.76 2.67 44.60
C TRP A 137 12.55 2.93 45.89
N PRO A 138 12.54 4.15 46.44
CA PRO A 138 13.41 4.54 47.56
C PRO A 138 13.07 3.86 48.90
N GLN A 139 12.03 3.01 48.95
CA GLN A 139 11.60 2.31 50.17
C GLN A 139 11.68 0.77 50.08
N THR A 140 12.25 0.20 49.03
CA THR A 140 12.50 -1.24 49.00
C THR A 140 13.68 -1.56 49.91
N SER A 141 13.42 -2.16 51.08
CA SER A 141 14.44 -2.68 51.99
C SER A 141 15.10 -3.97 51.47
N LEU A 142 15.02 -4.23 50.16
CA LEU A 142 15.48 -5.45 49.53
C LEU A 142 16.89 -5.23 48.99
N PRO A 143 17.86 -6.12 49.28
CA PRO A 143 19.18 -6.08 48.67
C PRO A 143 19.09 -6.16 47.14
N MET A 144 20.01 -5.48 46.44
CA MET A 144 20.04 -5.46 44.97
C MET A 144 20.19 -6.87 44.36
N GLU A 145 20.91 -7.76 45.03
CA GLU A 145 21.01 -9.17 44.66
C GLU A 145 19.64 -9.85 44.62
N THR A 146 18.80 -9.61 45.63
CA THR A 146 17.43 -10.12 45.68
C THR A 146 16.64 -9.55 44.51
N ILE A 147 16.71 -8.24 44.26
CA ILE A 147 16.01 -7.61 43.12
C ILE A 147 16.45 -8.24 41.78
N ASN A 148 17.74 -8.48 41.59
CA ASN A 148 18.30 -9.11 40.40
C ASN A 148 17.82 -10.56 40.22
N TRP A 149 17.74 -11.36 41.29
CA TRP A 149 17.18 -12.71 41.26
C TRP A 149 15.67 -12.71 40.94
N TRP A 150 14.93 -11.75 41.48
CA TRP A 150 13.51 -11.57 41.16
C TRP A 150 13.28 -11.07 39.74
N ALA A 151 14.19 -10.29 39.18
CA ALA A 151 14.14 -9.83 37.79
C ALA A 151 14.51 -10.93 36.79
N LEU A 152 15.43 -11.84 37.14
CA LEU A 152 15.93 -12.90 36.28
C LEU A 152 14.81 -13.79 35.71
N PHE A 153 13.92 -14.30 36.55
CA PHE A 153 12.86 -15.22 36.13
C PHE A 153 11.86 -14.60 35.13
N PRO A 154 11.18 -13.47 35.45
CA PRO A 154 10.23 -12.85 34.53
C PRO A 154 10.92 -12.29 33.27
N ALA A 155 12.15 -11.75 33.38
CA ALA A 155 12.91 -11.30 32.22
C ALA A 155 13.28 -12.47 31.29
N THR A 156 13.64 -13.63 31.83
CA THR A 156 13.92 -14.84 31.05
C THR A 156 12.67 -15.37 30.37
N ILE A 157 11.50 -15.33 31.02
CA ILE A 157 10.22 -15.67 30.39
C ILE A 157 9.97 -14.75 29.21
N ILE A 158 10.13 -13.44 29.35
CA ILE A 158 9.94 -12.48 28.26
C ILE A 158 10.93 -12.76 27.12
N GLN A 159 12.20 -12.98 27.45
CA GLN A 159 13.23 -13.27 26.47
C GLN A 159 12.86 -14.49 25.62
N LEU A 160 12.42 -15.58 26.25
CA LEU A 160 12.11 -16.82 25.55
C LEU A 160 10.71 -16.81 24.90
N TRP A 161 9.69 -16.26 25.55
CA TRP A 161 8.30 -16.30 25.07
C TRP A 161 7.99 -15.18 24.07
N ALA A 162 8.28 -13.93 24.43
CA ALA A 162 8.05 -12.77 23.57
C ALA A 162 9.14 -12.71 22.48
N GLY A 163 10.37 -13.10 22.84
CA GLY A 163 11.52 -13.09 21.93
C GLY A 163 11.60 -14.26 20.95
N ARG A 164 10.88 -15.39 21.14
CA ARG A 164 10.96 -16.59 20.26
C ARG A 164 10.87 -16.30 18.76
N ARG A 165 10.05 -15.30 18.39
CA ARG A 165 9.83 -14.92 16.99
C ARG A 165 11.11 -14.38 16.35
N PHE A 166 11.86 -13.56 17.11
CA PHE A 166 13.07 -12.91 16.66
C PHE A 166 14.18 -13.95 16.59
N TYR A 167 14.27 -14.84 17.57
CA TYR A 167 15.20 -15.97 17.54
C TYR A 167 14.96 -16.92 16.36
N ARG A 168 13.71 -17.33 16.11
CA ARG A 168 13.38 -18.18 14.96
C ARG A 168 13.68 -17.48 13.64
N ALA A 169 13.41 -16.18 13.52
CA ALA A 169 13.72 -15.43 12.31
C ALA A 169 15.23 -15.23 12.12
N ALA A 170 15.96 -14.87 13.17
CA ALA A 170 17.41 -14.67 13.15
C ALA A 170 18.17 -15.97 12.85
N TRP A 171 17.78 -17.09 13.48
CA TRP A 171 18.37 -18.40 13.23
C TRP A 171 18.17 -18.86 11.79
N ARG A 172 16.94 -18.71 11.27
CA ARG A 172 16.65 -18.99 9.85
C ARG A 172 17.48 -18.10 8.92
N ALA A 173 17.56 -16.80 9.18
CA ALA A 173 18.36 -15.90 8.36
C ALA A 173 19.85 -16.27 8.36
N GLY A 174 20.40 -16.57 9.54
CA GLY A 174 21.81 -16.89 9.75
C GLY A 174 22.24 -18.22 9.13
N ARG A 175 21.43 -19.29 9.25
CA ARG A 175 21.71 -20.62 8.66
C ARG A 175 21.96 -20.54 7.15
N HIS A 176 21.42 -19.52 6.51
CA HIS A 176 21.48 -19.32 5.07
C HIS A 176 22.20 -18.01 4.70
N GLY A 177 23.19 -17.57 5.50
CA GLY A 177 24.13 -16.49 5.16
C GLY A 177 23.55 -15.07 5.08
N GLY A 178 22.42 -14.79 5.72
CA GLY A 178 21.82 -13.46 5.74
C GLY A 178 21.59 -12.91 7.15
N ALA A 179 21.42 -11.59 7.27
CA ALA A 179 21.02 -10.90 8.48
C ALA A 179 19.76 -10.06 8.22
N THR A 180 18.88 -9.95 9.20
CA THR A 180 17.64 -9.17 9.11
C THR A 180 17.48 -8.24 10.33
N MET A 181 16.45 -7.39 10.31
CA MET A 181 16.09 -6.58 11.49
C MET A 181 15.85 -7.44 12.74
N ASP A 182 15.27 -8.63 12.57
CA ASP A 182 15.04 -9.56 13.67
C ASP A 182 16.35 -10.09 14.25
N THR A 183 17.44 -10.15 13.45
CA THR A 183 18.79 -10.47 13.92
C THR A 183 19.33 -9.38 14.85
N LEU A 184 19.13 -8.10 14.55
CA LEU A 184 19.57 -7.00 15.42
C LEU A 184 18.87 -7.06 16.78
N VAL A 185 17.55 -7.26 16.78
CA VAL A 185 16.75 -7.37 18.02
C VAL A 185 17.17 -8.59 18.83
N ALA A 186 17.34 -9.75 18.18
CA ALA A 186 17.82 -10.96 18.85
C ALA A 186 19.20 -10.73 19.48
N VAL A 187 20.19 -10.26 18.72
CA VAL A 187 21.56 -10.05 19.24
C VAL A 187 21.59 -9.02 20.36
N GLY A 188 20.93 -7.87 20.21
CA GLY A 188 20.94 -6.80 21.21
C GLY A 188 20.28 -7.20 22.52
N THR A 189 19.08 -7.81 22.45
CA THR A 189 18.34 -8.23 23.65
C THR A 189 19.01 -9.43 24.33
N THR A 190 19.57 -10.37 23.57
CA THR A 190 20.35 -11.47 24.14
C THR A 190 21.64 -10.98 24.80
N ALA A 191 22.34 -10.01 24.22
CA ALA A 191 23.54 -9.45 24.85
C ALA A 191 23.22 -8.79 26.20
N ALA A 192 22.16 -7.98 26.26
CA ALA A 192 21.68 -7.36 27.49
C ALA A 192 21.25 -8.41 28.54
N TRP A 193 20.45 -9.39 28.13
CA TRP A 193 19.97 -10.46 29.01
C TRP A 193 21.13 -11.34 29.50
N ALA A 194 22.00 -11.84 28.61
CA ALA A 194 23.08 -12.75 28.96
C ALA A 194 24.10 -12.11 29.89
N TYR A 195 24.44 -10.84 29.68
CA TYR A 195 25.26 -10.08 30.62
C TYR A 195 24.59 -10.00 32.00
N SER A 196 23.29 -9.67 32.03
CA SER A 196 22.52 -9.60 33.28
C SER A 196 22.48 -10.93 34.01
N VAL A 197 22.32 -12.05 33.28
CA VAL A 197 22.39 -13.40 33.87
C VAL A 197 23.76 -13.68 34.46
N ALA A 198 24.84 -13.37 33.73
CA ALA A 198 26.20 -13.59 34.21
C ALA A 198 26.49 -12.81 35.50
N VAL A 199 26.07 -11.53 35.55
CA VAL A 199 26.18 -10.66 36.73
C VAL A 199 25.37 -11.21 37.91
N THR A 200 24.14 -11.69 37.68
CA THR A 200 23.30 -12.25 38.76
C THR A 200 23.82 -13.58 39.30
N LEU A 201 24.39 -14.45 38.44
CA LEU A 201 24.89 -15.77 38.86
C LEU A 201 26.26 -15.70 39.54
N ASN A 202 27.10 -14.72 39.17
CA ASN A 202 28.43 -14.55 39.74
C ASN A 202 28.74 -13.05 39.93
N PRO A 203 28.17 -12.41 40.96
CA PRO A 203 28.42 -11.01 41.26
C PRO A 203 29.86 -10.76 41.74
N GLU A 204 30.52 -11.77 42.30
CA GLU A 204 31.93 -11.76 42.74
C GLU A 204 32.87 -11.52 41.55
N TRP A 205 32.65 -12.17 40.40
CA TRP A 205 33.45 -11.94 39.18
C TRP A 205 33.44 -10.47 38.72
N VAL A 206 32.32 -9.78 38.96
CA VAL A 206 32.12 -8.37 38.62
C VAL A 206 32.78 -7.48 39.67
N HIS A 207 32.69 -7.84 40.94
CA HIS A 207 33.39 -7.19 42.05
C HIS A 207 34.92 -7.32 41.96
N GLU A 208 35.45 -8.50 41.64
CA GLU A 208 36.87 -8.76 41.42
C GLU A 208 37.41 -7.99 40.19
N ALA A 209 36.58 -7.83 39.17
CA ALA A 209 36.86 -6.95 38.04
C ALA A 209 36.73 -5.45 38.38
N GLY A 210 36.34 -5.11 39.62
CA GLY A 210 36.16 -3.77 40.17
C GLY A 210 34.98 -3.00 39.57
N LEU A 211 33.93 -3.70 39.16
CA LEU A 211 32.72 -3.17 38.51
C LEU A 211 31.55 -3.24 39.49
N HIS A 212 30.60 -2.29 39.40
CA HIS A 212 29.31 -2.44 40.07
C HIS A 212 28.42 -3.40 39.27
N PRO A 213 27.79 -4.41 39.90
CA PRO A 213 26.91 -5.37 39.24
C PRO A 213 25.57 -4.74 38.86
N GLU A 214 25.58 -3.88 37.84
CA GLU A 214 24.37 -3.38 37.19
C GLU A 214 23.81 -4.45 36.25
N THR A 215 22.50 -4.66 36.30
CA THR A 215 21.78 -5.56 35.37
C THR A 215 20.93 -4.75 34.40
N TYR A 216 20.68 -5.33 33.23
CA TYR A 216 19.93 -4.76 32.11
C TYR A 216 18.72 -5.62 31.73
N PHE A 217 18.13 -6.33 32.71
CA PHE A 217 16.93 -7.14 32.49
C PHE A 217 15.74 -6.29 32.05
N ASP A 218 15.60 -5.10 32.63
CA ASP A 218 14.61 -4.08 32.26
C ASP A 218 14.79 -3.63 30.81
N SER A 219 16.03 -3.37 30.39
CA SER A 219 16.41 -2.90 29.07
C SER A 219 16.13 -3.95 27.99
N SER A 220 16.40 -5.23 28.27
CA SER A 220 16.03 -6.30 27.33
C SER A 220 14.51 -6.42 27.18
N ALA A 221 13.78 -6.45 28.30
CA ALA A 221 12.32 -6.62 28.32
C ALA A 221 11.59 -5.42 27.67
N ILE A 222 12.01 -4.19 27.95
CA ILE A 222 11.40 -2.98 27.37
C ILE A 222 11.64 -2.90 25.87
N VAL A 223 12.83 -3.29 25.38
CA VAL A 223 13.14 -3.30 23.95
C VAL A 223 12.27 -4.32 23.22
N LEU A 224 12.16 -5.55 23.73
CA LEU A 224 11.24 -6.55 23.16
C LEU A 224 9.80 -6.03 23.16
N GLY A 225 9.35 -5.45 24.27
CA GLY A 225 8.01 -4.88 24.40
C GLY A 225 7.72 -3.76 23.41
N LEU A 226 8.63 -2.80 23.24
CA LEU A 226 8.46 -1.67 22.31
C LEU A 226 8.54 -2.11 20.85
N VAL A 227 9.41 -3.06 20.50
CA VAL A 227 9.46 -3.62 19.14
C VAL A 227 8.16 -4.37 18.83
N LEU A 228 7.65 -5.17 19.77
CA LEU A 228 6.36 -5.86 19.62
C LEU A 228 5.18 -4.90 19.53
N LEU A 229 5.21 -3.81 20.29
CA LEU A 229 4.24 -2.72 20.18
C LEU A 229 4.30 -2.07 18.78
N GLY A 230 5.50 -1.86 18.25
CA GLY A 230 5.71 -1.42 16.87
C GLY A 230 5.09 -2.38 15.84
N ARG A 231 5.28 -3.68 16.01
CA ARG A 231 4.65 -4.72 15.16
C ARG A 231 3.14 -4.75 15.30
N TRP A 232 2.60 -4.50 16.49
CA TRP A 232 1.17 -4.36 16.70
C TRP A 232 0.61 -3.13 15.99
N LEU A 233 1.28 -1.97 16.10
CA LEU A 233 0.92 -0.76 15.37
C LEU A 233 0.95 -1.00 13.86
N GLU A 234 1.96 -1.75 13.38
CA GLU A 234 2.07 -2.21 11.99
C GLU A 234 0.84 -3.03 11.56
N ALA A 235 0.51 -4.09 12.30
CA ALA A 235 -0.63 -4.96 11.99
C ALA A 235 -1.95 -4.19 12.00
N ARG A 236 -2.13 -3.28 12.98
CA ARG A 236 -3.33 -2.45 13.10
C ARG A 236 -3.43 -1.40 12.00
N ALA A 237 -2.30 -0.82 11.58
CA ALA A 237 -2.24 0.15 10.49
C ALA A 237 -2.61 -0.50 9.15
N LYS A 238 -2.03 -1.67 8.85
CA LYS A 238 -2.37 -2.47 7.66
C LYS A 238 -3.86 -2.80 7.61
N THR A 239 -4.40 -3.31 8.72
CA THR A 239 -5.84 -3.59 8.89
C THR A 239 -6.71 -2.35 8.60
N ARG A 240 -6.32 -1.16 9.08
CA ARG A 240 -7.05 0.09 8.80
C ARG A 240 -6.89 0.56 7.35
N ALA A 241 -5.72 0.36 6.75
CA ALA A 241 -5.44 0.72 5.37
C ALA A 241 -6.23 -0.15 4.37
N SER A 242 -6.47 -1.43 4.68
CA SER A 242 -7.37 -2.32 3.93
C SER A 242 -8.86 -1.96 4.04
N GLY A 243 -9.23 -0.93 4.82
CA GLY A 243 -10.63 -0.55 5.05
C GLY A 243 -11.38 -0.03 3.82
N ALA A 244 -10.70 0.24 2.70
CA ALA A 244 -11.35 0.56 1.42
C ALA A 244 -11.94 -0.70 0.78
N ILE A 245 -11.16 -1.79 0.71
CA ILE A 245 -11.62 -3.11 0.22
C ILE A 245 -12.82 -3.58 1.05
N ARG A 246 -12.75 -3.45 2.38
CA ARG A 246 -13.88 -3.81 3.26
C ARG A 246 -15.14 -3.04 2.96
N ARG A 247 -15.02 -1.75 2.61
CA ARG A 247 -16.17 -0.95 2.22
C ARG A 247 -16.76 -1.45 0.92
N LEU A 248 -15.93 -1.82 -0.07
CA LEU A 248 -16.38 -2.42 -1.34
C LEU A 248 -17.09 -3.76 -1.11
N ILE A 249 -16.51 -4.67 -0.34
CA ILE A 249 -17.12 -5.97 0.01
C ILE A 249 -18.43 -5.78 0.77
N GLY A 250 -18.49 -4.77 1.65
CA GLY A 250 -19.71 -4.42 2.39
C GLY A 250 -20.86 -3.90 1.52
N LEU A 251 -20.64 -3.59 0.24
CA LEU A 251 -21.70 -3.18 -0.70
C LEU A 251 -22.45 -4.37 -1.30
N GLN A 252 -21.93 -5.58 -1.16
CA GLN A 252 -22.52 -6.77 -1.73
C GLN A 252 -23.85 -7.10 -1.02
N ALA A 253 -24.89 -7.43 -1.78
CA ALA A 253 -26.16 -7.87 -1.22
C ALA A 253 -25.99 -9.19 -0.47
N THR A 254 -26.81 -9.44 0.56
CA THR A 254 -26.80 -10.71 1.32
C THR A 254 -27.84 -11.70 0.81
N SER A 255 -28.85 -11.22 0.09
CA SER A 255 -29.93 -12.02 -0.44
C SER A 255 -30.45 -11.42 -1.75
N ALA A 256 -31.09 -12.24 -2.56
CA ALA A 256 -31.74 -11.87 -3.80
C ALA A 256 -33.19 -12.37 -3.82
N LEU A 257 -34.05 -11.70 -4.60
CA LEU A 257 -35.44 -12.11 -4.82
C LEU A 257 -35.54 -12.91 -6.12
N LEU A 258 -35.61 -14.24 -6.02
CA LEU A 258 -35.71 -15.16 -7.15
C LEU A 258 -37.17 -15.26 -7.63
N ILE A 259 -37.39 -15.10 -8.93
CA ILE A 259 -38.71 -15.20 -9.55
C ILE A 259 -38.96 -16.67 -9.91
N GLU A 260 -39.88 -17.32 -9.20
CA GLU A 260 -40.34 -18.68 -9.48
C GLU A 260 -41.83 -18.68 -9.88
N PRO A 261 -42.34 -19.72 -10.59
CA PRO A 261 -43.76 -19.79 -10.98
C PRO A 261 -44.75 -19.77 -9.80
N ALA A 262 -44.29 -20.19 -8.62
CA ALA A 262 -45.07 -20.21 -7.39
C ALA A 262 -45.06 -18.87 -6.62
N GLY A 263 -44.32 -17.87 -7.11
CA GLY A 263 -44.12 -16.57 -6.48
C GLY A 263 -42.65 -16.25 -6.20
N ASP A 264 -42.37 -14.99 -5.88
CA ASP A 264 -41.01 -14.53 -5.60
C ASP A 264 -40.50 -15.09 -4.24
N ARG A 265 -39.28 -15.64 -4.22
CA ARG A 265 -38.64 -16.21 -3.01
C ARG A 265 -37.31 -15.53 -2.71
N THR A 266 -37.10 -15.13 -1.46
CA THR A 266 -35.81 -14.59 -1.01
C THR A 266 -34.82 -15.72 -0.76
N VAL A 267 -33.65 -15.68 -1.40
CA VAL A 267 -32.57 -16.67 -1.27
C VAL A 267 -31.23 -15.98 -0.96
N PRO A 268 -30.29 -16.66 -0.27
CA PRO A 268 -28.91 -16.19 -0.13
C PRO A 268 -28.24 -15.99 -1.49
N ILE A 269 -27.31 -15.03 -1.61
CA ILE A 269 -26.63 -14.76 -2.89
C ILE A 269 -25.79 -15.95 -3.38
N GLU A 270 -25.37 -16.82 -2.46
CA GLU A 270 -24.56 -18.01 -2.74
C GLU A 270 -25.33 -19.11 -3.47
N GLU A 271 -26.66 -19.05 -3.45
CA GLU A 271 -27.55 -20.01 -4.13
C GLU A 271 -27.87 -19.60 -5.57
N ILE A 272 -27.57 -18.35 -5.95
CA ILE A 272 -27.89 -17.79 -7.27
C ILE A 272 -26.97 -18.36 -8.35
N GLN A 273 -27.58 -18.80 -9.46
CA GLN A 273 -26.89 -19.34 -10.62
C GLN A 273 -27.05 -18.44 -11.85
N PRO A 274 -26.10 -18.48 -12.81
CA PRO A 274 -26.28 -17.84 -14.10
C PRO A 274 -27.57 -18.34 -14.78
N GLY A 275 -28.36 -17.42 -15.32
CA GLY A 275 -29.66 -17.71 -15.94
C GLY A 275 -30.87 -17.47 -15.04
N ASP A 276 -30.68 -17.36 -13.72
CA ASP A 276 -31.76 -17.07 -12.76
C ASP A 276 -32.43 -15.72 -13.07
N LEU A 277 -33.75 -15.66 -12.90
CA LEU A 277 -34.53 -14.42 -13.03
C LEU A 277 -34.72 -13.79 -11.65
N LEU A 278 -34.23 -12.56 -11.50
CA LEU A 278 -34.21 -11.86 -10.22
C LEU A 278 -35.01 -10.57 -10.33
N ARG A 279 -35.74 -10.22 -9.26
CA ARG A 279 -36.47 -8.95 -9.15
C ARG A 279 -35.73 -7.99 -8.22
N VAL A 280 -35.63 -6.73 -8.65
CA VAL A 280 -35.02 -5.66 -7.87
C VAL A 280 -36.05 -4.55 -7.64
N ARG A 281 -36.31 -4.21 -6.38
CA ARG A 281 -37.26 -3.15 -6.00
C ARG A 281 -36.52 -1.81 -5.81
N PRO A 282 -37.24 -0.67 -5.76
CA PRO A 282 -36.63 0.62 -5.50
C PRO A 282 -35.94 0.62 -4.13
N GLY A 283 -34.69 1.09 -4.07
CA GLY A 283 -33.85 1.06 -2.88
C GLY A 283 -33.08 -0.23 -2.65
N ASP A 284 -33.40 -1.32 -3.38
CA ASP A 284 -32.63 -2.56 -3.29
C ASP A 284 -31.27 -2.42 -3.97
N ARG A 285 -30.29 -3.15 -3.44
CA ARG A 285 -29.02 -3.37 -4.13
C ARG A 285 -29.17 -4.49 -5.13
N ILE A 286 -28.58 -4.31 -6.30
CA ILE A 286 -28.52 -5.36 -7.32
C ILE A 286 -27.60 -6.49 -6.80
N PRO A 287 -28.07 -7.74 -6.70
CA PRO A 287 -27.31 -8.79 -6.02
C PRO A 287 -26.14 -9.35 -6.83
N VAL A 288 -26.31 -9.49 -8.15
CA VAL A 288 -25.33 -10.08 -9.09
C VAL A 288 -25.39 -9.32 -10.42
N ASP A 289 -24.42 -9.56 -11.32
CA ASP A 289 -24.43 -8.92 -12.63
C ASP A 289 -25.44 -9.62 -13.56
N GLY A 290 -26.05 -8.88 -14.48
CA GLY A 290 -27.02 -9.44 -15.40
C GLY A 290 -27.59 -8.45 -16.41
N VAL A 291 -28.61 -8.89 -17.14
CA VAL A 291 -29.26 -8.12 -18.21
C VAL A 291 -30.72 -7.91 -17.87
N VAL A 292 -31.18 -6.66 -17.92
CA VAL A 292 -32.59 -6.31 -17.66
C VAL A 292 -33.46 -6.96 -18.72
N ILE A 293 -34.50 -7.68 -18.28
CA ILE A 293 -35.44 -8.37 -19.18
C ILE A 293 -36.74 -7.57 -19.29
N ASP A 294 -37.26 -7.09 -18.16
CA ASP A 294 -38.55 -6.39 -18.10
C ASP A 294 -38.53 -5.28 -17.04
N GLY A 295 -39.20 -4.17 -17.33
CA GLY A 295 -39.17 -2.93 -16.56
C GLY A 295 -37.99 -2.00 -16.88
N GLY A 296 -37.86 -0.94 -16.10
CA GLY A 296 -36.79 0.05 -16.23
C GLY A 296 -36.66 0.92 -14.98
N SER A 297 -35.47 1.43 -14.72
CA SER A 297 -35.18 2.25 -13.55
C SER A 297 -33.84 3.00 -13.68
N ALA A 298 -33.70 4.09 -12.91
CA ALA A 298 -32.42 4.72 -12.69
C ALA A 298 -31.58 3.93 -11.65
N VAL A 299 -30.34 3.60 -12.01
CA VAL A 299 -29.40 2.84 -11.17
C VAL A 299 -28.23 3.73 -10.79
N ASP A 300 -28.00 3.91 -9.49
CA ASP A 300 -26.83 4.58 -8.95
C ASP A 300 -25.62 3.63 -8.99
N GLN A 301 -24.67 3.96 -9.86
CA GLN A 301 -23.41 3.22 -10.04
C GLN A 301 -22.20 3.95 -9.45
N SER A 302 -22.42 5.05 -8.72
CA SER A 302 -21.35 5.95 -8.23
C SER A 302 -20.29 5.23 -7.41
N MET A 303 -20.66 4.18 -6.70
CA MET A 303 -19.76 3.39 -5.86
C MET A 303 -18.77 2.51 -6.65
N LEU A 304 -19.07 2.19 -7.91
CA LEU A 304 -18.21 1.40 -8.80
C LEU A 304 -17.53 2.28 -9.86
N THR A 305 -18.28 3.20 -10.46
CA THR A 305 -17.81 4.03 -11.58
C THR A 305 -17.24 5.36 -11.14
N GLY A 306 -17.55 5.83 -9.92
CA GLY A 306 -17.22 7.17 -9.44
C GLY A 306 -18.14 8.28 -9.97
N GLU A 307 -19.10 7.95 -10.83
CA GLU A 307 -19.99 8.90 -11.48
C GLU A 307 -21.20 9.23 -10.58
N PRO A 308 -21.46 10.50 -10.23
CA PRO A 308 -22.44 10.86 -9.22
C PRO A 308 -23.90 10.83 -9.70
N ILE A 309 -24.15 10.70 -11.00
CA ILE A 309 -25.48 10.76 -11.60
C ILE A 309 -25.96 9.32 -11.86
N PRO A 310 -27.15 8.93 -11.38
CA PRO A 310 -27.76 7.64 -11.71
C PRO A 310 -27.94 7.45 -13.22
N VAL A 311 -27.68 6.23 -13.69
CA VAL A 311 -27.79 5.85 -15.11
C VAL A 311 -29.13 5.17 -15.34
N GLU A 312 -29.88 5.64 -16.34
CA GLU A 312 -31.14 5.00 -16.75
C GLU A 312 -30.87 3.61 -17.35
N LYS A 313 -31.69 2.63 -16.98
CA LYS A 313 -31.61 1.24 -17.44
C LYS A 313 -32.96 0.76 -17.94
N ALA A 314 -32.96 0.17 -19.14
CA ALA A 314 -34.11 -0.41 -19.81
C ALA A 314 -33.84 -1.87 -20.22
N SER A 315 -34.86 -2.56 -20.73
CA SER A 315 -34.74 -3.93 -21.24
C SER A 315 -33.59 -4.04 -22.25
N GLY A 316 -32.72 -5.03 -22.05
CA GLY A 316 -31.50 -5.26 -22.82
C GLY A 316 -30.24 -4.63 -22.21
N ASP A 317 -30.35 -3.70 -21.26
CA ASP A 317 -29.18 -3.08 -20.63
C ASP A 317 -28.54 -3.98 -19.56
N GLU A 318 -27.21 -3.91 -19.46
CA GLU A 318 -26.47 -4.54 -18.36
C GLU A 318 -26.63 -3.77 -17.04
N VAL A 319 -26.76 -4.54 -15.97
CA VAL A 319 -26.73 -4.10 -14.58
C VAL A 319 -25.64 -4.83 -13.80
N PHE A 320 -25.00 -4.12 -12.88
CA PHE A 320 -23.87 -4.64 -12.10
C PHE A 320 -24.27 -4.88 -10.64
N GLY A 321 -23.77 -5.96 -10.06
CA GLY A 321 -23.93 -6.25 -8.65
C GLY A 321 -23.39 -5.12 -7.76
N ALA A 322 -23.96 -4.98 -6.56
CA ALA A 322 -23.65 -3.95 -5.56
C ALA A 322 -24.02 -2.50 -5.91
N THR A 323 -24.47 -2.21 -7.13
CA THR A 323 -25.11 -0.94 -7.49
C THR A 323 -26.51 -0.83 -6.87
N MET A 324 -27.03 0.39 -6.76
CA MET A 324 -28.30 0.65 -6.07
C MET A 324 -29.39 1.05 -7.05
N ASN A 325 -30.51 0.34 -7.01
CA ASN A 325 -31.70 0.72 -7.74
C ASN A 325 -32.40 1.89 -7.03
N THR A 326 -32.78 2.95 -7.73
CA THR A 326 -33.31 4.17 -7.08
C THR A 326 -34.83 4.29 -7.14
N THR A 327 -35.46 4.14 -8.29
CA THR A 327 -36.86 4.57 -8.51
C THR A 327 -37.82 3.46 -8.94
N GLY A 328 -37.53 2.77 -10.04
CA GLY A 328 -38.40 1.76 -10.66
C GLY A 328 -38.17 0.34 -10.13
N THR A 329 -39.03 -0.59 -10.53
CA THR A 329 -38.82 -2.04 -10.35
C THR A 329 -38.49 -2.63 -11.71
N PHE A 330 -37.53 -3.55 -11.74
CA PHE A 330 -37.24 -4.32 -12.94
C PHE A 330 -36.89 -5.77 -12.57
N SER A 331 -37.02 -6.65 -13.56
CA SER A 331 -36.51 -8.00 -13.49
C SER A 331 -35.33 -8.16 -14.45
N PHE A 332 -34.33 -8.92 -14.03
CA PHE A 332 -33.12 -9.13 -14.81
C PHE A 332 -32.68 -10.59 -14.73
N ARG A 333 -31.99 -11.05 -15.77
CA ARG A 333 -31.40 -12.39 -15.83
C ARG A 333 -29.96 -12.32 -15.35
N ALA A 334 -29.62 -13.14 -14.35
CA ALA A 334 -28.26 -13.26 -13.86
C ALA A 334 -27.32 -13.73 -14.97
N SER A 335 -26.20 -13.02 -15.18
CA SER A 335 -25.17 -13.37 -16.16
C SER A 335 -23.89 -13.85 -15.50
N ARG A 336 -23.44 -13.15 -14.45
CA ARG A 336 -22.21 -13.46 -13.71
C ARG A 336 -22.48 -13.42 -12.22
N VAL A 337 -22.04 -14.45 -11.50
CA VAL A 337 -22.32 -14.67 -10.07
C VAL A 337 -21.02 -14.99 -9.32
N GLY A 338 -21.01 -14.83 -7.99
CA GLY A 338 -19.86 -15.15 -7.16
C GLY A 338 -18.57 -14.41 -7.59
N ALA A 339 -17.51 -15.17 -7.86
CA ALA A 339 -16.19 -14.67 -8.25
C ALA A 339 -16.16 -13.99 -9.64
N ASP A 340 -17.17 -14.24 -10.47
CA ASP A 340 -17.24 -13.70 -11.83
C ASP A 340 -17.98 -12.35 -11.89
N THR A 341 -18.49 -11.84 -10.77
CA THR A 341 -19.13 -10.51 -10.73
C THR A 341 -18.11 -9.39 -10.95
N ALA A 342 -18.57 -8.24 -11.45
CA ALA A 342 -17.73 -7.06 -11.62
C ALA A 342 -17.07 -6.63 -10.30
N LEU A 343 -17.84 -6.61 -9.19
CA LEU A 343 -17.29 -6.30 -7.87
C LEU A 343 -16.21 -7.30 -7.44
N ALA A 344 -16.41 -8.60 -7.67
CA ALA A 344 -15.42 -9.64 -7.35
C ALA A 344 -14.10 -9.42 -8.07
N ARG A 345 -14.16 -9.14 -9.37
CA ARG A 345 -12.98 -8.82 -10.18
C ARG A 345 -12.27 -7.56 -9.70
N ILE A 346 -13.03 -6.52 -9.35
CA ILE A 346 -12.49 -5.29 -8.77
C ILE A 346 -11.74 -5.59 -7.47
N VAL A 347 -12.35 -6.35 -6.55
CA VAL A 347 -11.71 -6.73 -5.28
C VAL A 347 -10.43 -7.53 -5.55
N ALA A 348 -10.46 -8.53 -6.41
CA ALA A 348 -9.29 -9.34 -6.77
C ALA A 348 -8.17 -8.49 -7.36
N LEU A 349 -8.49 -7.54 -8.24
CA LEU A 349 -7.49 -6.65 -8.84
C LEU A 349 -6.88 -5.70 -7.81
N VAL A 350 -7.67 -5.17 -6.87
CA VAL A 350 -7.16 -4.33 -5.78
C VAL A 350 -6.29 -5.14 -4.81
N GLU A 351 -6.67 -6.38 -4.49
CA GLU A 351 -5.87 -7.28 -3.66
C GLU A 351 -4.53 -7.62 -4.32
N HIS A 352 -4.54 -7.92 -5.62
CA HIS A 352 -3.34 -8.12 -6.41
C HIS A 352 -2.43 -6.88 -6.41
N ALA A 353 -3.02 -5.69 -6.55
CA ALA A 353 -2.30 -4.42 -6.54
C ALA A 353 -1.65 -4.11 -5.18
N GLN A 354 -2.35 -4.37 -4.08
CA GLN A 354 -1.80 -4.25 -2.73
C GLN A 354 -0.70 -5.27 -2.45
N GLY A 355 -0.71 -6.34 -3.24
CA GLY A 355 0.18 -7.46 -3.08
C GLY A 355 1.48 -7.44 -3.86
N SER A 356 1.45 -6.76 -5.00
CA SER A 356 2.59 -6.61 -5.88
C SER A 356 3.59 -5.59 -5.32
N LYS A 357 4.89 -5.88 -5.50
CA LYS A 357 5.96 -4.98 -5.06
C LYS A 357 6.16 -3.84 -6.04
N ALA A 358 6.04 -2.60 -5.55
CA ALA A 358 6.47 -1.43 -6.30
C ALA A 358 8.02 -1.40 -6.44
N PRO A 359 8.56 -0.98 -7.60
CA PRO A 359 10.01 -0.78 -7.78
C PRO A 359 10.72 0.00 -6.65
N ILE A 360 10.08 1.02 -6.09
CA ILE A 360 10.60 1.84 -4.97
C ILE A 360 10.79 1.01 -3.69
N GLN A 361 10.02 -0.07 -3.51
CA GLN A 361 10.22 -1.00 -2.40
C GLN A 361 11.56 -1.74 -2.53
N ARG A 362 12.01 -2.03 -3.75
CA ARG A 362 13.32 -2.64 -4.00
C ARG A 362 14.47 -1.73 -3.56
N LEU A 363 14.27 -0.41 -3.59
CA LEU A 363 15.25 0.54 -3.06
C LEU A 363 15.35 0.40 -1.53
N ALA A 364 14.23 0.33 -0.82
CA ALA A 364 14.21 0.10 0.62
C ALA A 364 14.87 -1.24 1.01
N ASP A 365 14.59 -2.28 0.21
CA ASP A 365 15.21 -3.61 0.36
C ASP A 365 16.73 -3.54 0.18
N ARG A 366 17.21 -2.88 -0.89
CA ARG A 366 18.65 -2.69 -1.13
C ARG A 366 19.33 -1.89 -0.02
N ILE A 367 18.67 -0.86 0.49
CA ILE A 367 19.20 -0.09 1.64
C ILE A 367 19.35 -1.01 2.83
N SER A 368 18.34 -1.83 3.16
CA SER A 368 18.41 -2.77 4.30
C SER A 368 19.55 -3.78 4.17
N GLU A 369 19.80 -4.29 2.97
CA GLU A 369 20.86 -5.28 2.70
C GLU A 369 22.27 -4.76 2.98
N VAL A 370 22.50 -3.46 2.77
CA VAL A 370 23.78 -2.81 3.06
C VAL A 370 23.83 -2.26 4.48
N PHE A 371 22.73 -1.67 4.93
CA PHE A 371 22.62 -0.95 6.19
C PHE A 371 22.77 -1.88 7.40
N VAL A 372 22.12 -3.05 7.39
CA VAL A 372 22.17 -3.97 8.56
C VAL A 372 23.59 -4.51 8.81
N PRO A 373 24.33 -5.04 7.80
CA PRO A 373 25.72 -5.43 8.00
C PRO A 373 26.62 -4.26 8.40
N ALA A 374 26.46 -3.08 7.78
CA ALA A 374 27.26 -1.90 8.11
C ALA A 374 27.08 -1.48 9.57
N VAL A 375 25.85 -1.47 10.08
CA VAL A 375 25.55 -1.18 11.49
C VAL A 375 26.18 -2.22 12.41
N LEU A 376 26.11 -3.52 12.08
CA LEU A 376 26.74 -4.55 12.91
C LEU A 376 28.25 -4.34 13.02
N VAL A 377 28.91 -3.99 11.90
CA VAL A 377 30.34 -3.63 11.91
C VAL A 377 30.58 -2.40 12.77
N LEU A 378 29.76 -1.35 12.64
CA LEU A 378 29.86 -0.15 13.47
C LEU A 378 29.62 -0.44 14.96
N ALA A 379 28.69 -1.32 15.30
CA ALA A 379 28.42 -1.73 16.67
C ALA A 379 29.63 -2.46 17.27
N VAL A 380 30.20 -3.42 16.55
CA VAL A 380 31.41 -4.14 16.99
C VAL A 380 32.62 -3.19 17.09
N ALA A 381 32.77 -2.27 16.14
CA ALA A 381 33.82 -1.24 16.20
C ALA A 381 33.64 -0.31 17.40
N THR A 382 32.39 0.08 17.70
CA THR A 382 32.03 0.90 18.86
C THR A 382 32.36 0.18 20.16
N PHE A 383 32.00 -1.11 20.26
CA PHE A 383 32.37 -1.96 21.38
C PHE A 383 33.89 -1.97 21.56
N GLY A 384 34.65 -2.25 20.50
CA GLY A 384 36.11 -2.30 20.56
C GLY A 384 36.74 -0.96 20.95
N ALA A 385 36.22 0.16 20.43
CA ALA A 385 36.71 1.50 20.74
C ALA A 385 36.49 1.87 22.21
N TRP A 386 35.28 1.66 22.74
CA TRP A 386 34.99 1.91 24.16
C TRP A 386 35.68 0.91 25.08
N PHE A 387 35.89 -0.32 24.65
CA PHE A 387 36.66 -1.30 25.41
C PHE A 387 38.15 -0.93 25.49
N ALA A 388 38.72 -0.36 24.42
CA ALA A 388 40.13 0.03 24.37
C ALA A 388 40.42 1.40 25.00
N PHE A 389 39.57 2.40 24.74
CA PHE A 389 39.81 3.81 25.08
C PHE A 389 38.80 4.41 26.05
N GLY A 390 37.76 3.66 26.41
CA GLY A 390 36.71 4.13 27.29
C GLY A 390 37.17 4.37 28.73
N SER A 391 36.43 5.21 29.43
CA SER A 391 36.52 5.35 30.88
C SER A 391 36.05 4.08 31.58
N GLU A 392 36.65 3.75 32.71
CA GLU A 392 36.17 2.65 33.55
C GLU A 392 34.76 2.97 34.08
N PRO A 393 33.81 2.02 34.07
CA PRO A 393 33.95 0.62 33.66
C PRO A 393 33.89 0.37 32.13
N ARG A 394 35.01 -0.09 31.54
CA ARG A 394 35.15 -0.24 30.07
C ARG A 394 34.20 -1.25 29.45
N LEU A 395 34.03 -2.41 30.09
CA LEU A 395 33.16 -3.48 29.58
C LEU A 395 31.69 -3.03 29.55
N THR A 396 31.22 -2.43 30.64
CA THR A 396 29.84 -1.93 30.77
C THR A 396 29.56 -0.82 29.77
N LEU A 397 30.48 0.15 29.62
CA LEU A 397 30.35 1.24 28.67
C LEU A 397 30.40 0.75 27.21
N ALA A 398 31.28 -0.20 26.89
CA ALA A 398 31.35 -0.82 25.58
C ALA A 398 30.08 -1.61 25.24
N LEU A 399 29.56 -2.39 26.19
CA LEU A 399 28.38 -3.20 26.00
C LEU A 399 27.11 -2.34 25.87
N THR A 400 26.93 -1.33 26.72
CA THR A 400 25.79 -0.41 26.64
C THR A 400 25.80 0.41 25.35
N SER A 401 26.97 0.86 24.89
CA SER A 401 27.12 1.55 23.60
C SER A 401 26.85 0.62 22.42
N PHE A 402 27.36 -0.62 22.46
CA PHE A 402 27.05 -1.66 21.47
C PHE A 402 25.54 -1.91 21.36
N ILE A 403 24.89 -2.16 22.50
CA ILE A 403 23.44 -2.38 22.59
C ILE A 403 22.69 -1.16 22.06
N GLY A 404 23.12 0.06 22.43
CA GLY A 404 22.57 1.31 21.94
C GLY A 404 22.61 1.42 20.42
N VAL A 405 23.75 1.14 19.79
CA VAL A 405 23.93 1.17 18.32
C VAL A 405 23.06 0.11 17.63
N VAL A 406 23.02 -1.12 18.15
CA VAL A 406 22.21 -2.20 17.57
C VAL A 406 20.71 -1.91 17.65
N ILE A 407 20.25 -1.35 18.78
CA ILE A 407 18.84 -1.00 18.99
C ILE A 407 18.45 0.19 18.12
N ILE A 408 19.20 1.29 18.16
CA ILE A 408 18.83 2.52 17.46
C ILE A 408 18.82 2.33 15.95
N ALA A 409 19.58 1.37 15.44
CA ALA A 409 19.62 1.07 14.02
C ALA A 409 18.38 0.36 13.50
N CYS A 410 17.50 -0.20 14.34
CA CYS A 410 16.36 -0.96 13.83
C CYS A 410 15.34 -0.03 13.12
N PRO A 411 15.14 -0.15 11.79
CA PRO A 411 14.25 0.72 11.04
C PRO A 411 12.84 0.10 10.96
N CYS A 412 12.18 -0.06 12.11
CA CYS A 412 10.86 -0.71 12.22
C CYS A 412 9.80 -0.11 11.27
N ALA A 413 9.86 1.20 11.03
CA ALA A 413 8.91 1.92 10.19
C ALA A 413 9.06 1.60 8.69
N MET A 414 10.21 1.08 8.26
CA MET A 414 10.50 0.84 6.84
C MET A 414 9.58 -0.22 6.23
N GLY A 415 9.29 -1.29 6.98
CA GLY A 415 8.39 -2.37 6.53
C GLY A 415 6.94 -1.91 6.29
N LEU A 416 6.57 -0.75 6.79
CA LEU A 416 5.26 -0.12 6.65
C LEU A 416 5.23 1.02 5.62
N ALA A 417 6.36 1.72 5.45
CA ALA A 417 6.47 2.98 4.74
C ALA A 417 5.85 2.96 3.33
N THR A 418 6.21 1.94 2.56
CA THR A 418 5.73 1.79 1.18
C THR A 418 4.38 1.06 1.13
N PRO A 419 4.21 -0.12 1.77
CA PRO A 419 2.97 -0.89 1.64
C PRO A 419 1.74 -0.16 2.16
N THR A 420 1.84 0.62 3.24
CA THR A 420 0.68 1.33 3.79
C THR A 420 0.23 2.48 2.89
N ALA A 421 1.17 3.22 2.31
CA ALA A 421 0.86 4.30 1.39
C ALA A 421 0.21 3.76 0.10
N ILE A 422 0.77 2.68 -0.47
CA ILE A 422 0.20 1.99 -1.64
C ILE A 422 -1.19 1.46 -1.32
N MET A 423 -1.38 0.77 -0.20
CA MET A 423 -2.66 0.19 0.20
C MET A 423 -3.77 1.24 0.36
N VAL A 424 -3.45 2.38 0.98
CA VAL A 424 -4.40 3.50 1.07
C VAL A 424 -4.63 4.13 -0.31
N GLY A 425 -3.58 4.32 -1.11
CA GLY A 425 -3.65 4.89 -2.45
C GLY A 425 -4.52 4.07 -3.41
N THR A 426 -4.24 2.77 -3.56
CA THR A 426 -5.01 1.85 -4.42
C THR A 426 -6.44 1.68 -3.93
N GLY A 427 -6.64 1.60 -2.60
CA GLY A 427 -7.99 1.58 -2.02
C GLY A 427 -8.80 2.84 -2.34
N ARG A 428 -8.16 4.01 -2.38
CA ARG A 428 -8.82 5.27 -2.78
C ARG A 428 -9.02 5.44 -4.27
N GLY A 429 -8.13 4.88 -5.07
CA GLY A 429 -8.37 4.73 -6.50
C GLY A 429 -9.65 3.92 -6.74
N ALA A 430 -9.75 2.75 -6.11
CA ALA A 430 -10.89 1.85 -6.30
C ALA A 430 -12.23 2.47 -5.89
N GLU A 431 -12.28 3.20 -4.78
CA GLU A 431 -13.47 3.98 -4.36
C GLU A 431 -13.87 5.08 -5.39
N ALA A 432 -12.97 5.47 -6.28
CA ALA A 432 -13.19 6.47 -7.33
C ALA A 432 -13.22 5.87 -8.75
N GLY A 433 -13.32 4.54 -8.88
CA GLY A 433 -13.33 3.87 -10.19
C GLY A 433 -11.95 3.82 -10.89
N ILE A 434 -10.85 4.08 -10.18
CA ILE A 434 -9.47 4.05 -10.69
C ILE A 434 -8.75 2.82 -10.13
N LEU A 435 -8.55 1.81 -10.96
CA LEU A 435 -7.97 0.55 -10.55
C LEU A 435 -6.54 0.43 -11.05
N PHE A 436 -5.59 0.29 -10.13
CA PHE A 436 -4.22 -0.07 -10.47
C PHE A 436 -4.12 -1.59 -10.38
N ARG A 437 -3.53 -2.25 -11.38
CA ARG A 437 -3.26 -3.69 -11.27
C ARG A 437 -2.10 -3.98 -10.32
N GLY A 438 -1.08 -3.13 -10.35
CA GLY A 438 0.15 -3.35 -9.59
C GLY A 438 0.69 -2.09 -8.94
N GLY A 439 1.47 -2.26 -7.88
CA GLY A 439 2.24 -1.18 -7.25
C GLY A 439 3.27 -0.56 -8.20
N ASP A 440 3.68 -1.29 -9.24
CA ASP A 440 4.55 -0.82 -10.31
C ASP A 440 3.83 0.13 -11.27
N ALA A 441 2.58 -0.16 -11.65
CA ALA A 441 1.75 0.73 -12.44
C ALA A 441 1.44 2.02 -11.67
N LEU A 442 1.13 1.90 -10.37
CA LEU A 442 0.98 3.05 -9.48
C LEU A 442 2.26 3.88 -9.43
N GLU A 443 3.44 3.29 -9.34
CA GLU A 443 4.70 4.03 -9.31
C GLU A 443 5.04 4.70 -10.66
N ARG A 444 4.87 3.98 -11.78
CA ARG A 444 5.15 4.51 -13.12
C ARG A 444 4.23 5.67 -13.47
N ALA A 445 2.96 5.61 -13.09
CA ALA A 445 1.98 6.68 -13.32
C ALA A 445 2.40 8.05 -12.77
N HIS A 446 3.23 8.11 -11.71
CA HIS A 446 3.71 9.37 -11.13
C HIS A 446 4.66 10.08 -12.10
N ARG A 447 5.44 9.31 -12.85
CA ARG A 447 6.49 9.78 -13.76
C ARG A 447 5.97 10.12 -15.16
N VAL A 448 4.72 9.76 -15.47
CA VAL A 448 4.10 10.08 -16.76
C VAL A 448 4.20 11.57 -17.04
N ASP A 449 4.78 11.88 -18.20
CA ASP A 449 4.93 13.22 -18.75
C ASP A 449 4.18 13.38 -20.08
N THR A 450 3.79 12.26 -20.72
CA THR A 450 3.12 12.25 -22.02
C THR A 450 1.93 11.29 -21.98
N VAL A 451 0.75 11.75 -22.40
CA VAL A 451 -0.48 10.94 -22.50
C VAL A 451 -0.93 10.90 -23.95
N VAL A 452 -1.13 9.69 -24.45
CA VAL A 452 -1.62 9.41 -25.79
C VAL A 452 -3.05 8.86 -25.65
N PHE A 453 -4.01 9.56 -26.24
CA PHE A 453 -5.40 9.08 -26.29
C PHE A 453 -5.67 8.39 -27.62
N ASP A 454 -6.32 7.22 -27.57
CA ASP A 454 -7.12 6.77 -28.69
C ASP A 454 -8.35 7.67 -28.86
N LYS A 455 -8.86 7.74 -30.09
CA LYS A 455 -10.05 8.53 -30.39
C LYS A 455 -11.33 7.81 -29.96
N THR A 456 -11.58 6.63 -30.55
CA THR A 456 -12.88 5.97 -30.53
C THR A 456 -13.15 5.41 -29.13
N GLY A 457 -14.32 5.71 -28.57
CA GLY A 457 -14.75 5.22 -27.24
C GLY A 457 -13.94 5.70 -26.03
N THR A 458 -12.80 6.34 -26.29
CA THR A 458 -11.94 6.99 -25.29
C THR A 458 -12.31 8.47 -25.15
N LEU A 459 -12.03 9.30 -26.16
CA LEU A 459 -12.43 10.72 -26.18
C LEU A 459 -13.85 10.94 -26.72
N THR A 460 -14.36 9.98 -27.48
CA THR A 460 -15.70 9.95 -28.05
C THR A 460 -16.58 8.91 -27.36
N LEU A 461 -17.89 8.92 -27.61
CA LEU A 461 -18.82 7.97 -27.00
C LEU A 461 -18.64 6.52 -27.48
N GLY A 462 -17.94 6.30 -28.61
CA GLY A 462 -17.78 4.98 -29.21
C GLY A 462 -19.08 4.44 -29.81
N ARG A 463 -20.09 5.29 -29.95
CA ARG A 463 -21.42 4.97 -30.48
C ARG A 463 -21.71 5.93 -31.64
N PRO A 464 -21.50 5.52 -32.90
CA PRO A 464 -21.80 6.37 -34.03
C PRO A 464 -23.29 6.73 -34.04
N THR A 465 -23.59 8.02 -34.25
CA THR A 465 -24.95 8.53 -34.37
C THR A 465 -25.08 9.42 -35.59
N VAL A 466 -26.29 9.50 -36.15
CA VAL A 466 -26.61 10.44 -37.22
C VAL A 466 -26.72 11.83 -36.60
N ALA A 467 -25.78 12.71 -36.93
CA ALA A 467 -25.73 14.08 -36.42
C ALA A 467 -26.59 15.05 -37.26
N ALA A 468 -26.69 14.80 -38.56
CA ALA A 468 -27.49 15.58 -39.49
C ALA A 468 -27.80 14.75 -40.73
N VAL A 469 -28.86 15.10 -41.44
CA VAL A 469 -29.17 14.58 -42.77
C VAL A 469 -29.27 15.76 -43.73
N ALA A 470 -28.53 15.71 -44.84
CA ALA A 470 -28.76 16.59 -45.98
C ALA A 470 -29.59 15.84 -47.01
N VAL A 471 -30.63 16.47 -47.54
CA VAL A 471 -31.48 15.88 -48.57
C VAL A 471 -31.35 16.64 -49.88
N ALA A 472 -31.50 15.94 -51.00
CA ALA A 472 -31.57 16.56 -52.31
C ALA A 472 -32.94 17.21 -52.55
N ASP A 473 -33.02 18.16 -53.48
CA ASP A 473 -34.26 18.83 -53.83
C ASP A 473 -35.36 17.83 -54.22
N GLY A 474 -36.54 17.95 -53.60
CA GLY A 474 -37.68 17.05 -53.82
C GLY A 474 -37.80 15.89 -52.83
N TRP A 475 -36.85 15.71 -51.92
CA TRP A 475 -36.91 14.69 -50.86
C TRP A 475 -37.18 15.30 -49.48
N ALA A 476 -37.98 14.60 -48.66
CA ALA A 476 -38.14 14.93 -47.25
C ALA A 476 -37.19 14.07 -46.41
N GLU A 477 -36.55 14.66 -45.40
CA GLU A 477 -35.63 13.98 -44.47
C GLU A 477 -36.25 12.72 -43.86
N ARG A 478 -37.52 12.81 -43.47
CA ARG A 478 -38.26 11.70 -42.88
C ARG A 478 -38.38 10.50 -43.82
N ASP A 479 -38.66 10.73 -45.10
CA ASP A 479 -38.84 9.66 -46.09
C ASP A 479 -37.50 8.99 -46.43
N VAL A 480 -36.43 9.79 -46.50
CA VAL A 480 -35.06 9.29 -46.74
C VAL A 480 -34.60 8.43 -45.56
N LEU A 481 -34.82 8.88 -44.31
CA LEU A 481 -34.46 8.12 -43.11
C LEU A 481 -35.32 6.86 -42.93
N ASP A 482 -36.61 6.89 -43.28
CA ASP A 482 -37.51 5.73 -43.18
C ASP A 482 -37.07 4.61 -44.13
N LEU A 483 -36.76 4.95 -45.39
CA LEU A 483 -36.31 3.99 -46.40
C LEU A 483 -34.88 3.49 -46.11
N ALA A 484 -33.95 4.38 -45.74
CA ALA A 484 -32.59 4.00 -45.39
C ALA A 484 -32.53 3.18 -44.10
N GLY A 485 -33.28 3.58 -43.07
CA GLY A 485 -33.38 2.84 -41.80
C GLY A 485 -34.03 1.47 -41.96
N SER A 486 -35.03 1.34 -42.85
CA SER A 486 -35.62 0.04 -43.20
C SER A 486 -34.60 -0.88 -43.89
N LEU A 487 -33.82 -0.37 -44.85
CA LEU A 487 -32.78 -1.16 -45.51
C LEU A 487 -31.66 -1.57 -44.54
N GLU A 488 -31.17 -0.64 -43.73
CA GLU A 488 -30.08 -0.87 -42.76
C GLU A 488 -30.52 -1.69 -41.55
N ALA A 489 -31.82 -1.91 -41.32
CA ALA A 489 -32.29 -2.82 -40.27
C ALA A 489 -31.82 -4.28 -40.47
N GLY A 490 -31.46 -4.65 -41.71
CA GLY A 490 -30.84 -5.93 -42.04
C GLY A 490 -29.30 -5.96 -41.93
N SER A 491 -28.66 -4.84 -41.54
CA SER A 491 -27.21 -4.66 -41.50
C SER A 491 -26.68 -4.70 -40.07
N GLU A 492 -25.60 -5.45 -39.85
CA GLU A 492 -24.88 -5.48 -38.56
C GLU A 492 -23.78 -4.39 -38.47
N HIS A 493 -23.64 -3.56 -39.50
CA HIS A 493 -22.58 -2.57 -39.55
C HIS A 493 -22.85 -1.40 -38.58
N PRO A 494 -21.84 -0.90 -37.82
CA PRO A 494 -22.03 0.19 -36.85
C PRO A 494 -22.64 1.47 -37.44
N LEU A 495 -22.29 1.81 -38.68
CA LEU A 495 -22.87 2.96 -39.40
C LEU A 495 -24.35 2.74 -39.76
N GLY A 496 -24.74 1.51 -40.13
CA GLY A 496 -26.14 1.14 -40.37
C GLY A 496 -26.97 1.19 -39.09
N ALA A 497 -26.41 0.67 -37.99
CA ALA A 497 -27.01 0.76 -36.67
C ALA A 497 -27.26 2.21 -36.22
N ALA A 498 -26.39 3.16 -36.60
CA ALA A 498 -26.59 4.58 -36.33
C ALA A 498 -27.83 5.14 -37.06
N ILE A 499 -28.03 4.76 -38.32
CA ILE A 499 -29.18 5.17 -39.14
C ILE A 499 -30.47 4.54 -38.60
N VAL A 500 -30.44 3.24 -38.28
CA VAL A 500 -31.56 2.52 -37.65
C VAL A 500 -31.91 3.14 -36.29
N GLY A 501 -30.91 3.48 -35.48
CA GLY A 501 -31.09 4.13 -34.19
C GLY A 501 -31.76 5.49 -34.32
N ARG A 502 -31.35 6.29 -35.32
CA ARG A 502 -32.02 7.56 -35.62
C ARG A 502 -33.45 7.37 -36.08
N ALA A 503 -33.71 6.42 -36.98
CA ALA A 503 -35.06 6.11 -37.45
C ALA A 503 -35.99 5.65 -36.31
N ARG A 504 -35.48 4.90 -35.32
CA ARG A 504 -36.24 4.54 -34.11
C ARG A 504 -36.57 5.73 -33.22
N LEU A 505 -35.62 6.64 -33.03
CA LEU A 505 -35.82 7.87 -32.24
C LEU A 505 -36.90 8.76 -32.86
N ASP A 506 -36.98 8.79 -34.19
CA ASP A 506 -37.99 9.55 -34.93
C ASP A 506 -39.32 8.78 -35.11
N GLU A 507 -39.49 7.66 -34.38
CA GLU A 507 -40.68 6.79 -34.37
C GLU A 507 -41.12 6.33 -35.78
N LEU A 508 -40.16 5.98 -36.65
CA LEU A 508 -40.43 5.53 -38.01
C LEU A 508 -40.77 4.03 -38.06
N GLY A 509 -41.72 3.67 -38.92
CA GLY A 509 -42.23 2.30 -39.06
C GLY A 509 -41.42 1.51 -40.08
N PHE A 510 -40.49 0.69 -39.61
CA PHE A 510 -39.66 -0.17 -40.47
C PHE A 510 -40.50 -0.97 -41.48
N ARG A 511 -40.19 -0.82 -42.77
CA ARG A 511 -40.92 -1.44 -43.88
C ARG A 511 -40.29 -2.77 -44.32
N PRO A 512 -41.05 -3.65 -44.99
CA PRO A 512 -40.51 -4.88 -45.54
C PRO A 512 -39.41 -4.62 -46.59
N VAL A 513 -38.29 -5.32 -46.45
CA VAL A 513 -37.14 -5.27 -47.37
C VAL A 513 -37.12 -6.53 -48.22
N SER A 514 -36.81 -6.40 -49.50
CA SER A 514 -36.59 -7.50 -50.43
C SER A 514 -35.28 -7.31 -51.20
N GLY A 515 -34.58 -8.41 -51.53
CA GLY A 515 -33.33 -8.35 -52.31
C GLY A 515 -32.18 -7.62 -51.62
N PHE A 516 -32.09 -7.69 -50.28
CA PHE A 516 -30.98 -7.12 -49.52
C PHE A 516 -29.64 -7.77 -49.88
N GLU A 517 -28.65 -6.95 -50.19
CA GLU A 517 -27.27 -7.35 -50.47
C GLU A 517 -26.30 -6.37 -49.79
N ALA A 518 -25.34 -6.91 -49.03
CA ALA A 518 -24.29 -6.13 -48.39
C ALA A 518 -22.99 -6.26 -49.20
N ILE A 519 -22.45 -5.13 -49.67
CA ILE A 519 -21.24 -5.06 -50.48
C ILE A 519 -20.10 -4.55 -49.61
N ALA A 520 -19.18 -5.46 -49.27
CA ALA A 520 -18.06 -5.17 -48.38
C ALA A 520 -17.26 -3.94 -48.83
N GLY A 521 -17.02 -3.01 -47.90
CA GLY A 521 -16.29 -1.76 -48.15
C GLY A 521 -17.03 -0.71 -48.98
N HIS A 522 -18.27 -0.97 -49.42
CA HIS A 522 -19.03 -0.08 -50.29
C HIS A 522 -20.37 0.37 -49.69
N GLY A 523 -21.17 -0.54 -49.16
CA GLY A 523 -22.50 -0.23 -48.59
C GLY A 523 -23.51 -1.38 -48.72
N VAL A 524 -24.80 -1.05 -48.59
CA VAL A 524 -25.93 -1.99 -48.73
C VAL A 524 -26.86 -1.54 -49.85
N VAL A 525 -27.47 -2.51 -50.53
CA VAL A 525 -28.47 -2.30 -51.57
C VAL A 525 -29.68 -3.21 -51.34
N GLY A 526 -30.85 -2.77 -51.76
CA GLY A 526 -32.05 -3.60 -51.72
C GLY A 526 -33.28 -2.84 -52.19
N SER A 527 -34.44 -3.46 -52.04
CA SER A 527 -35.72 -2.80 -52.30
C SER A 527 -36.56 -2.69 -51.04
N VAL A 528 -37.05 -1.48 -50.75
CA VAL A 528 -37.93 -1.18 -49.62
C VAL A 528 -39.25 -0.67 -50.20
N ASP A 529 -40.35 -1.36 -49.91
CA ASP A 529 -41.68 -0.98 -50.40
C ASP A 529 -41.74 -0.82 -51.95
N GLY A 530 -41.02 -1.69 -52.66
CA GLY A 530 -40.94 -1.69 -54.13
C GLY A 530 -40.00 -0.63 -54.75
N ARG A 531 -39.39 0.25 -53.95
CA ARG A 531 -38.39 1.24 -54.40
C ARG A 531 -36.98 0.71 -54.27
N ALA A 532 -36.09 1.08 -55.19
CA ALA A 532 -34.69 0.68 -55.13
C ALA A 532 -33.93 1.61 -54.19
N VAL A 533 -33.35 1.09 -53.10
CA VAL A 533 -32.64 1.87 -52.08
C VAL A 533 -31.19 1.42 -51.99
N LEU A 534 -30.29 2.38 -51.88
CA LEU A 534 -28.85 2.16 -51.77
C LEU A 534 -28.28 3.09 -50.69
N VAL A 535 -27.52 2.53 -49.76
CA VAL A 535 -26.88 3.26 -48.66
C VAL A 535 -25.39 2.90 -48.64
N GLY A 536 -24.49 3.89 -48.75
CA GLY A 536 -23.06 3.58 -48.78
C GLY A 536 -22.13 4.74 -49.15
N THR A 537 -21.02 4.39 -49.79
CA THR A 537 -19.97 5.33 -50.21
C THR A 537 -20.29 6.00 -51.55
N ALA A 538 -19.72 7.18 -51.81
CA ALA A 538 -19.82 7.84 -53.13
C ALA A 538 -19.29 6.98 -54.29
N ARG A 539 -18.41 6.00 -54.00
CA ARG A 539 -17.93 5.03 -54.99
C ARG A 539 -19.05 4.09 -55.43
N LEU A 540 -19.83 3.57 -54.48
CA LEU A 540 -20.95 2.67 -54.77
C LEU A 540 -22.00 3.33 -55.67
N LEU A 541 -22.28 4.62 -55.43
CA LEU A 541 -23.21 5.39 -56.27
C LEU A 541 -22.70 5.49 -57.70
N ARG A 542 -21.43 5.87 -57.89
CA ARG A 542 -20.82 5.99 -59.23
C ARG A 542 -20.77 4.66 -59.97
N GLU A 543 -20.47 3.56 -59.29
CA GLU A 543 -20.49 2.21 -59.87
C GLU A 543 -21.90 1.77 -60.32
N ARG A 544 -22.94 2.30 -59.68
CA ARG A 544 -24.35 2.09 -60.07
C ARG A 544 -24.88 3.17 -61.03
N GLY A 545 -24.02 4.06 -61.54
CA GLY A 545 -24.38 5.10 -62.51
C GLY A 545 -25.13 6.30 -61.91
N ILE A 546 -25.11 6.47 -60.59
CA ILE A 546 -25.80 7.56 -59.87
C ILE A 546 -24.84 8.72 -59.67
N ASP A 547 -25.26 9.95 -60.00
CA ASP A 547 -24.44 11.16 -59.89
C ASP A 547 -24.44 11.73 -58.45
N PRO A 548 -23.29 11.75 -57.73
CA PRO A 548 -23.19 12.33 -56.40
C PRO A 548 -23.04 13.86 -56.37
N THR A 549 -22.86 14.52 -57.53
CA THR A 549 -22.57 15.96 -57.63
C THR A 549 -23.57 16.87 -56.88
N PRO A 550 -24.89 16.60 -56.86
CA PRO A 550 -25.87 17.49 -56.21
C PRO A 550 -25.64 17.74 -54.71
N LEU A 551 -25.04 16.79 -53.98
CA LEU A 551 -24.77 16.93 -52.55
C LEU A 551 -23.26 16.91 -52.21
N ALA A 552 -22.39 17.03 -53.21
CA ALA A 552 -20.94 16.94 -53.03
C ALA A 552 -20.39 18.02 -52.07
N GLU A 553 -20.84 19.27 -52.20
CA GLU A 553 -20.41 20.36 -51.31
C GLU A 553 -20.86 20.15 -49.86
N SER A 554 -22.07 19.63 -49.65
CA SER A 554 -22.58 19.25 -48.33
C SER A 554 -21.76 18.11 -47.73
N ALA A 555 -21.40 17.10 -48.53
CA ALA A 555 -20.55 15.99 -48.10
C ALA A 555 -19.16 16.47 -47.66
N GLU A 556 -18.54 17.39 -48.42
CA GLU A 556 -17.24 17.97 -48.09
C GLU A 556 -17.28 18.86 -46.84
N ALA A 557 -18.37 19.61 -46.63
CA ALA A 557 -18.58 20.37 -45.40
C ALA A 557 -18.72 19.44 -44.18
N MET A 558 -19.52 18.38 -44.30
CA MET A 558 -19.67 17.37 -43.25
C MET A 558 -18.34 16.67 -42.92
N ALA A 559 -17.55 16.33 -43.94
CA ALA A 559 -16.23 15.73 -43.75
C ALA A 559 -15.25 16.67 -43.04
N ARG A 560 -15.27 17.98 -43.36
CA ARG A 560 -14.46 19.00 -42.67
C ARG A 560 -14.85 19.16 -41.19
N ASP A 561 -16.12 18.97 -40.87
CA ASP A 561 -16.62 18.97 -39.48
C ASP A 561 -16.32 17.65 -38.73
N GLY A 562 -15.58 16.73 -39.35
CA GLY A 562 -15.24 15.42 -38.78
C GLY A 562 -16.41 14.44 -38.74
N ARG A 563 -17.38 14.61 -39.65
CA ARG A 563 -18.52 13.70 -39.82
C ARG A 563 -18.29 12.84 -41.07
N THR A 564 -18.61 11.56 -40.98
CA THR A 564 -18.55 10.61 -42.08
C THR A 564 -19.84 10.71 -42.91
N PRO A 565 -19.78 11.18 -44.17
CA PRO A 565 -20.95 11.25 -45.03
C PRO A 565 -21.28 9.85 -45.58
N VAL A 566 -22.48 9.34 -45.26
CA VAL A 566 -23.05 8.13 -45.85
C VAL A 566 -24.12 8.52 -46.86
N TRP A 567 -23.91 8.14 -48.10
CA TRP A 567 -24.76 8.51 -49.24
C TRP A 567 -25.97 7.60 -49.33
N ILE A 568 -27.13 8.19 -49.61
CA ILE A 568 -28.41 7.51 -49.75
C ILE A 568 -28.97 7.84 -51.13
N ALA A 569 -29.24 6.80 -51.91
CA ALA A 569 -29.88 6.91 -53.22
C ALA A 569 -31.17 6.10 -53.26
N ILE A 570 -32.19 6.65 -53.92
CA ILE A 570 -33.53 6.06 -54.05
C ILE A 570 -33.94 6.16 -55.52
N ASP A 571 -34.40 5.04 -56.10
CA ASP A 571 -34.88 4.92 -57.48
C ASP A 571 -33.91 5.44 -58.56
N GLY A 572 -32.61 5.39 -58.29
CA GLY A 572 -31.55 5.79 -59.22
C GLY A 572 -31.04 7.23 -59.04
N ASP A 573 -31.64 8.01 -58.14
CA ASP A 573 -31.25 9.39 -57.85
C ASP A 573 -30.64 9.51 -56.44
N VAL A 574 -29.73 10.47 -56.25
CA VAL A 574 -29.25 10.85 -54.91
C VAL A 574 -30.39 11.49 -54.14
N ALA A 575 -30.77 10.87 -53.03
CA ALA A 575 -31.87 11.33 -52.18
C ALA A 575 -31.35 12.09 -50.95
N GLY A 576 -30.19 11.70 -50.40
CA GLY A 576 -29.61 12.37 -49.26
C GLY A 576 -28.24 11.86 -48.81
N ILE A 577 -27.72 12.48 -47.77
CA ILE A 577 -26.50 12.09 -47.05
C ILE A 577 -26.81 12.10 -45.56
N ALA A 578 -26.58 10.97 -44.89
CA ALA A 578 -26.55 10.89 -43.45
C ALA A 578 -25.13 11.22 -42.95
N ALA A 579 -24.99 12.30 -42.20
CA ALA A 579 -23.74 12.68 -41.54
C ALA A 579 -23.59 11.89 -40.24
N ILE A 580 -22.76 10.84 -40.26
CA ILE A 580 -22.52 10.01 -39.09
C ILE A 580 -21.30 10.54 -38.36
N SER A 581 -21.42 10.77 -37.05
CA SER A 581 -20.27 11.13 -36.21
C SER A 581 -20.27 10.31 -34.94
N ASP A 582 -19.08 10.12 -34.38
CA ASP A 582 -18.94 9.66 -33.00
C ASP A 582 -18.72 10.90 -32.12
N PRO A 583 -19.74 11.37 -31.40
CA PRO A 583 -19.65 12.63 -30.66
C PRO A 583 -18.59 12.55 -29.56
N VAL A 584 -17.86 13.66 -29.39
CA VAL A 584 -16.87 13.83 -28.33
C VAL A 584 -17.58 13.87 -26.98
N LYS A 585 -17.05 13.16 -25.98
CA LYS A 585 -17.56 13.23 -24.60
C LYS A 585 -17.45 14.66 -24.08
N ALA A 586 -18.47 15.14 -23.38
CA ALA A 586 -18.50 16.51 -22.84
C ALA A 586 -17.30 16.78 -21.91
N GLU A 587 -16.81 15.73 -21.26
CA GLU A 587 -15.72 15.74 -20.29
C GLU A 587 -14.32 15.75 -20.91
N SER A 588 -14.19 15.37 -22.19
CA SER A 588 -12.90 15.17 -22.87
C SER A 588 -12.02 16.41 -22.88
N ARG A 589 -12.59 17.58 -23.19
CA ARG A 589 -11.86 18.85 -23.15
C ARG A 589 -11.31 19.15 -21.75
N GLY A 590 -12.13 18.93 -20.71
CA GLY A 590 -11.71 19.12 -19.32
C GLY A 590 -10.55 18.20 -18.92
N ALA A 591 -10.56 16.96 -19.39
CA ALA A 591 -9.45 16.02 -19.14
C ALA A 591 -8.12 16.50 -19.79
N VAL A 592 -8.17 16.96 -21.04
CA VAL A 592 -6.99 17.50 -21.75
C VAL A 592 -6.46 18.76 -21.07
N ASP A 593 -7.34 19.66 -20.65
CA ASP A 593 -6.96 20.90 -19.96
C ASP A 593 -6.31 20.61 -18.59
N GLU A 594 -6.84 19.66 -17.82
CA GLU A 594 -6.24 19.24 -16.53
C GLU A 594 -4.85 18.61 -16.71
N LEU A 595 -4.65 17.77 -17.74
CA LEU A 595 -3.35 17.17 -18.05
C LEU A 595 -2.32 18.23 -18.43
N ARG A 596 -2.70 19.19 -19.29
CA ARG A 596 -1.82 20.29 -19.68
C ARG A 596 -1.46 21.21 -18.51
N ALA A 597 -2.44 21.54 -17.67
CA ALA A 597 -2.19 22.31 -16.45
C ALA A 597 -1.24 21.59 -15.48
N ALA A 598 -1.20 20.26 -15.52
CA ALA A 598 -0.27 19.42 -14.76
C ALA A 598 1.12 19.25 -15.43
N GLY A 599 1.36 19.93 -16.56
CA GLY A 599 2.61 19.91 -17.33
C GLY A 599 2.79 18.63 -18.16
N ILE A 600 1.70 17.95 -18.53
CA ILE A 600 1.72 16.70 -19.29
C ILE A 600 1.41 17.00 -20.76
N ASP A 601 2.21 16.45 -21.67
CA ASP A 601 2.00 16.54 -23.11
C ASP A 601 0.91 15.58 -23.56
N VAL A 602 -0.11 16.09 -24.24
CA VAL A 602 -1.26 15.29 -24.71
C VAL A 602 -1.21 15.10 -26.22
N TRP A 603 -1.38 13.85 -26.66
CA TRP A 603 -1.40 13.40 -28.07
C TRP A 603 -2.70 12.67 -28.40
N LEU A 604 -3.08 12.71 -29.68
CA LEU A 604 -4.19 11.94 -30.24
C LEU A 604 -3.64 10.98 -31.30
N VAL A 605 -3.96 9.69 -31.17
CA VAL A 605 -3.67 8.68 -32.19
C VAL A 605 -5.00 8.10 -32.67
N SER A 606 -5.21 8.02 -33.98
CA SER A 606 -6.44 7.49 -34.56
C SER A 606 -6.19 6.82 -35.91
N GLY A 607 -6.98 5.79 -36.21
CA GLY A 607 -7.06 5.19 -37.54
C GLY A 607 -7.96 5.94 -38.52
N ASP A 608 -8.68 6.97 -38.04
CA ASP A 608 -9.54 7.81 -38.88
C ASP A 608 -8.75 8.69 -39.85
N GLN A 609 -9.44 9.18 -40.88
CA GLN A 609 -8.90 10.17 -41.81
C GLN A 609 -8.40 11.43 -41.10
N ALA A 610 -7.36 12.06 -41.68
CA ALA A 610 -6.71 13.23 -41.11
C ALA A 610 -7.68 14.38 -40.76
N ALA A 611 -8.70 14.63 -41.60
CA ALA A 611 -9.70 15.67 -41.36
C ALA A 611 -10.51 15.42 -40.08
N THR A 612 -11.00 14.18 -39.89
CA THR A 612 -11.79 13.79 -38.72
C THR A 612 -10.97 13.83 -37.43
N ALA A 613 -9.74 13.30 -37.46
CA ALA A 613 -8.84 13.35 -36.31
C ALA A 613 -8.47 14.80 -35.93
N ALA A 614 -8.25 15.68 -36.91
CA ALA A 614 -7.98 17.09 -36.67
C ALA A 614 -9.20 17.82 -36.07
N ALA A 615 -10.41 17.53 -36.55
CA ALA A 615 -11.64 18.10 -36.02
C ALA A 615 -11.87 17.71 -34.55
N VAL A 616 -11.73 16.42 -34.21
CA VAL A 616 -11.82 15.94 -32.82
C VAL A 616 -10.72 16.58 -31.97
N GLY A 617 -9.48 16.60 -32.45
CA GLY A 617 -8.36 17.26 -31.79
C GLY A 617 -8.63 18.73 -31.45
N ALA A 618 -9.17 19.50 -32.40
CA ALA A 618 -9.55 20.90 -32.16
C ALA A 618 -10.68 21.03 -31.11
N GLN A 619 -11.68 20.14 -31.13
CA GLN A 619 -12.79 20.12 -30.18
C GLN A 619 -12.35 19.82 -28.74
N VAL A 620 -11.32 19.01 -28.53
CA VAL A 620 -10.74 18.73 -27.20
C VAL A 620 -9.55 19.61 -26.85
N GLY A 621 -9.03 20.37 -27.82
CA GLY A 621 -7.93 21.33 -27.65
C GLY A 621 -6.53 20.78 -27.94
N ILE A 622 -6.37 19.60 -28.54
CA ILE A 622 -5.06 19.01 -28.91
C ILE A 622 -4.47 19.76 -30.12
N ALA A 623 -3.17 20.04 -30.07
CA ALA A 623 -2.48 20.81 -31.12
C ALA A 623 -2.25 19.94 -32.37
N PRO A 624 -2.31 20.49 -33.60
CA PRO A 624 -2.23 19.71 -34.84
C PRO A 624 -0.95 18.87 -34.99
N ASP A 625 0.19 19.36 -34.48
CA ASP A 625 1.48 18.66 -34.48
C ASP A 625 1.49 17.41 -33.58
N ARG A 626 0.49 17.28 -32.70
CA ARG A 626 0.33 16.19 -31.73
C ARG A 626 -0.80 15.23 -32.10
N ILE A 627 -1.23 15.25 -33.36
CA ILE A 627 -2.26 14.37 -33.90
C ILE A 627 -1.59 13.42 -34.91
N ARG A 628 -1.80 12.13 -34.72
CA ARG A 628 -1.43 11.08 -35.69
C ARG A 628 -2.72 10.42 -36.17
N ALA A 629 -3.03 10.63 -37.44
CA ALA A 629 -4.21 10.09 -38.11
C ALA A 629 -3.83 8.96 -39.07
N GLU A 630 -4.82 8.21 -39.55
CA GLU A 630 -4.66 7.12 -40.51
C GLU A 630 -3.67 6.03 -40.04
N VAL A 631 -3.61 5.82 -38.72
CA VAL A 631 -2.70 4.87 -38.08
C VAL A 631 -3.35 3.48 -38.00
N LEU A 632 -2.70 2.46 -38.56
CA LEU A 632 -3.14 1.07 -38.43
C LEU A 632 -2.92 0.57 -36.98
N PRO A 633 -3.64 -0.47 -36.51
CA PRO A 633 -3.46 -1.00 -35.15
C PRO A 633 -2.01 -1.36 -34.81
N ALA A 634 -1.26 -1.94 -35.76
CA ALA A 634 0.16 -2.27 -35.59
C ALA A 634 1.06 -1.03 -35.48
N ASP A 635 0.68 0.07 -36.14
CA ASP A 635 1.44 1.32 -36.16
C ASP A 635 1.22 2.17 -34.91
N LYS A 636 0.15 1.90 -34.14
CA LYS A 636 -0.06 2.53 -32.82
C LYS A 636 1.08 2.18 -31.86
N GLU A 637 1.54 0.94 -31.86
CA GLU A 637 2.70 0.53 -31.05
C GLU A 637 3.95 1.32 -31.42
N ALA A 638 4.22 1.46 -32.73
CA ALA A 638 5.36 2.20 -33.23
C ALA A 638 5.31 3.69 -32.84
N ALA A 639 4.13 4.30 -32.81
CA ALA A 639 3.94 5.67 -32.34
C ALA A 639 4.30 5.82 -30.85
N ILE A 640 3.89 4.87 -30.01
CA ILE A 640 4.27 4.84 -28.58
C ILE A 640 5.79 4.66 -28.44
N ALA A 641 6.37 3.72 -29.18
CA ALA A 641 7.81 3.45 -29.14
C ALA A 641 8.66 4.66 -29.58
N ALA A 642 8.20 5.43 -30.56
CA ALA A 642 8.87 6.65 -31.01
C ALA A 642 8.92 7.71 -29.89
N LEU A 643 7.80 7.93 -29.19
CA LEU A 643 7.76 8.86 -28.04
C LEU A 643 8.64 8.38 -26.89
N GLN A 644 8.66 7.07 -26.61
CA GLN A 644 9.55 6.48 -25.59
C GLN A 644 11.02 6.64 -25.97
N ALA A 645 11.38 6.54 -27.25
CA ALA A 645 12.75 6.74 -27.72
C ALA A 645 13.24 8.19 -27.54
N GLU A 646 12.34 9.16 -27.45
CA GLU A 646 12.66 10.55 -27.05
C GLU A 646 12.95 10.69 -25.54
N GLY A 647 12.83 9.61 -24.76
CA GLY A 647 13.02 9.61 -23.31
C GLY A 647 11.78 10.02 -22.50
N ARG A 648 10.61 10.11 -23.15
CA ARG A 648 9.33 10.40 -22.51
C ARG A 648 8.79 9.17 -21.77
N VAL A 649 8.07 9.39 -20.68
CA VAL A 649 7.29 8.34 -19.99
C VAL A 649 5.85 8.41 -20.46
N VAL A 650 5.44 7.42 -21.26
CA VAL A 650 4.22 7.48 -22.06
C VAL A 650 3.11 6.66 -21.41
N ALA A 651 1.96 7.30 -21.21
CA ALA A 651 0.71 6.60 -20.92
C ALA A 651 -0.17 6.53 -22.17
N MET A 652 -0.64 5.33 -22.52
CA MET A 652 -1.59 5.10 -23.61
C MET A 652 -2.98 4.89 -23.02
N VAL A 653 -4.00 5.58 -23.53
CA VAL A 653 -5.39 5.48 -23.08
C VAL A 653 -6.22 4.91 -24.22
N GLY A 654 -6.93 3.80 -23.98
CA GLY A 654 -7.78 3.13 -24.96
C GLY A 654 -8.90 2.32 -24.31
N ASP A 655 -9.89 1.91 -25.09
CA ASP A 655 -11.06 1.15 -24.64
C ASP A 655 -11.15 -0.25 -25.26
N GLY A 656 -10.38 -0.53 -26.32
CA GLY A 656 -10.62 -1.67 -27.21
C GLY A 656 -9.53 -2.75 -27.25
N ILE A 657 -9.92 -3.90 -27.80
CA ILE A 657 -9.03 -5.02 -28.17
C ILE A 657 -7.95 -4.56 -29.16
N ASN A 658 -8.32 -3.63 -30.07
CA ASN A 658 -7.43 -3.09 -31.09
C ASN A 658 -6.25 -2.28 -30.51
N ASP A 659 -6.37 -1.80 -29.27
CA ASP A 659 -5.36 -1.00 -28.59
C ASP A 659 -4.51 -1.81 -27.61
N ALA A 660 -4.84 -3.08 -27.39
CA ALA A 660 -4.13 -3.94 -26.45
C ALA A 660 -2.61 -3.98 -26.69
N PRO A 661 -2.09 -4.07 -27.94
CA PRO A 661 -0.65 -4.00 -28.19
C PRO A 661 -0.03 -2.65 -27.79
N ALA A 662 -0.70 -1.53 -28.09
CA ALA A 662 -0.23 -0.20 -27.73
C ALA A 662 -0.29 0.06 -26.21
N LEU A 663 -1.34 -0.44 -25.54
CA LEU A 663 -1.50 -0.40 -24.08
C LEU A 663 -0.38 -1.18 -23.37
N ALA A 664 -0.04 -2.36 -23.89
CA ALA A 664 1.04 -3.19 -23.34
C ALA A 664 2.44 -2.59 -23.57
N ARG A 665 2.63 -1.86 -24.67
CA ARG A 665 3.90 -1.18 -24.98
C ARG A 665 4.16 0.06 -24.13
N ALA A 666 3.11 0.79 -23.78
CA ALA A 666 3.22 2.01 -22.99
C ALA A 666 3.83 1.75 -21.61
N ASP A 667 4.51 2.75 -21.04
CA ASP A 667 5.00 2.66 -19.65
C ASP A 667 3.83 2.48 -18.67
N VAL A 668 2.68 3.08 -19.02
CA VAL A 668 1.41 2.90 -18.32
C VAL A 668 0.27 2.78 -19.35
N GLY A 669 -0.16 1.55 -19.64
CA GLY A 669 -1.44 1.33 -20.33
C GLY A 669 -2.62 1.66 -19.43
N VAL A 670 -3.57 2.46 -19.93
CA VAL A 670 -4.80 2.89 -19.28
C VAL A 670 -6.00 2.40 -20.08
N ALA A 671 -6.74 1.44 -19.56
CA ALA A 671 -8.03 1.03 -20.11
C ALA A 671 -9.15 1.95 -19.57
N ILE A 672 -10.11 2.33 -20.42
CA ILE A 672 -11.27 3.16 -20.02
C ILE A 672 -12.62 2.47 -20.32
N GLY A 673 -13.58 2.65 -19.41
CA GLY A 673 -14.94 2.11 -19.54
C GLY A 673 -15.04 0.60 -19.36
N SER A 674 -16.08 0.00 -19.95
CA SER A 674 -16.32 -1.45 -19.96
C SER A 674 -15.48 -2.18 -21.01
N GLY A 675 -14.27 -1.70 -21.30
CA GLY A 675 -13.40 -2.26 -22.33
C GLY A 675 -13.32 -3.77 -22.22
N ALA A 676 -13.23 -4.45 -23.37
CA ALA A 676 -13.19 -5.91 -23.44
C ALA A 676 -12.20 -6.48 -22.42
N ASP A 677 -12.47 -7.65 -21.84
CA ASP A 677 -11.62 -8.26 -20.80
C ASP A 677 -10.12 -8.28 -21.19
N VAL A 678 -9.83 -8.39 -22.49
CA VAL A 678 -8.48 -8.30 -23.09
C VAL A 678 -7.81 -6.94 -22.88
N ALA A 679 -8.51 -5.82 -23.02
CA ALA A 679 -7.98 -4.47 -22.81
C ALA A 679 -7.73 -4.22 -21.32
N ILE A 680 -8.62 -4.71 -20.45
CA ILE A 680 -8.40 -4.73 -19.01
C ILE A 680 -7.14 -5.54 -18.72
N GLU A 681 -7.00 -6.76 -19.27
CA GLU A 681 -5.82 -7.64 -19.15
C GLU A 681 -4.51 -7.05 -19.69
N ALA A 682 -4.55 -6.17 -20.68
CA ALA A 682 -3.34 -5.53 -21.22
C ALA A 682 -2.89 -4.28 -20.42
N ALA A 683 -3.81 -3.62 -19.71
CA ALA A 683 -3.54 -2.33 -19.06
C ALA A 683 -3.02 -2.46 -17.61
N GLY A 684 -2.08 -1.59 -17.25
CA GLY A 684 -1.60 -1.44 -15.87
C GLY A 684 -2.56 -0.65 -14.97
N LEU A 685 -3.42 0.15 -15.61
CA LEU A 685 -4.43 0.99 -14.97
C LEU A 685 -5.77 0.83 -15.71
N THR A 686 -6.87 0.76 -14.97
CA THR A 686 -8.23 0.64 -15.52
C THR A 686 -9.14 1.67 -14.89
N LEU A 687 -9.86 2.42 -15.71
CA LEU A 687 -10.93 3.32 -15.30
C LEU A 687 -12.26 2.60 -15.54
N VAL A 688 -12.98 2.29 -14.46
CA VAL A 688 -14.26 1.56 -14.54
C VAL A 688 -15.34 2.40 -15.25
N GLY A 689 -15.33 3.72 -15.02
CA GLY A 689 -16.19 4.67 -15.70
C GLY A 689 -15.67 5.05 -17.09
N GLY A 690 -16.54 5.63 -17.91
CA GLY A 690 -16.21 6.11 -19.25
C GLY A 690 -15.58 7.51 -19.25
N ASP A 691 -15.47 8.18 -18.10
CA ASP A 691 -15.02 9.57 -17.99
C ASP A 691 -13.49 9.73 -18.16
N PRO A 692 -13.00 10.38 -19.23
CA PRO A 692 -11.58 10.58 -19.49
C PRO A 692 -10.87 11.44 -18.43
N ARG A 693 -11.61 12.19 -17.59
CA ARG A 693 -11.04 12.91 -16.44
C ARG A 693 -10.53 11.97 -15.34
N GLY A 694 -10.85 10.68 -15.41
CA GLY A 694 -10.22 9.66 -14.58
C GLY A 694 -8.70 9.57 -14.78
N VAL A 695 -8.18 9.87 -15.99
CA VAL A 695 -6.75 9.82 -16.31
C VAL A 695 -5.93 10.85 -15.50
N PRO A 696 -6.21 12.16 -15.55
CA PRO A 696 -5.50 13.13 -14.71
C PRO A 696 -5.69 12.85 -13.20
N ALA A 697 -6.87 12.38 -12.78
CA ALA A 697 -7.11 12.01 -11.38
C ALA A 697 -6.22 10.83 -10.93
N ALA A 698 -6.05 9.81 -11.76
CA ALA A 698 -5.19 8.66 -11.51
C ALA A 698 -3.72 9.05 -11.39
N ILE A 699 -3.22 9.91 -12.30
CA ILE A 699 -1.85 10.43 -12.25
C ILE A 699 -1.65 11.29 -10.99
N ALA A 700 -2.62 12.13 -10.63
CA ALA A 700 -2.56 12.94 -9.42
C ALA A 700 -2.52 12.09 -8.13
N LEU A 701 -3.33 11.02 -8.07
CA LEU A 701 -3.36 10.06 -6.97
C LEU A 701 -2.02 9.31 -6.86
N SER A 702 -1.46 8.87 -7.98
CA SER A 702 -0.13 8.25 -8.03
C SER A 702 0.97 9.22 -7.53
N ARG A 703 1.01 10.46 -8.04
CA ARG A 703 1.95 11.50 -7.59
C ARG A 703 1.85 11.76 -6.08
N ALA A 704 0.63 11.85 -5.55
CA ALA A 704 0.38 12.04 -4.12
C ALA A 704 0.86 10.83 -3.30
N THR A 705 0.60 9.61 -3.77
CA THR A 705 1.00 8.38 -3.09
C THR A 705 2.52 8.23 -3.07
N MET A 706 3.20 8.48 -4.19
CA MET A 706 4.66 8.43 -4.29
C MET A 706 5.36 9.54 -3.50
N ALA A 707 4.73 10.70 -3.32
CA ALA A 707 5.23 11.72 -2.39
C ALA A 707 5.23 11.20 -0.93
N VAL A 708 4.12 10.59 -0.50
CA VAL A 708 4.01 10.01 0.84
C VAL A 708 4.98 8.84 1.04
N VAL A 709 5.18 7.99 0.03
CA VAL A 709 6.20 6.92 0.09
C VAL A 709 7.61 7.50 0.31
N ARG A 710 7.99 8.54 -0.44
CA ARG A 710 9.31 9.19 -0.27
C ARG A 710 9.46 9.85 1.10
N GLU A 711 8.43 10.54 1.56
CA GLU A 711 8.40 11.12 2.92
C GLU A 711 8.56 10.02 3.98
N ASN A 712 7.84 8.91 3.85
CA ASN A 712 7.90 7.80 4.80
C ASN A 712 9.27 7.13 4.82
N LEU A 713 9.88 6.90 3.64
CA LEU A 713 11.23 6.35 3.56
C LEU A 713 12.27 7.30 4.17
N PHE A 714 12.13 8.60 3.95
CA PHE A 714 12.98 9.60 4.60
C PHE A 714 12.88 9.50 6.13
N TRP A 715 11.66 9.54 6.68
CA TRP A 715 11.45 9.45 8.14
C TRP A 715 11.78 8.07 8.74
N ALA A 716 11.76 7.01 7.94
CA ALA A 716 12.14 5.67 8.37
C ALA A 716 13.65 5.49 8.58
N PHE A 717 14.49 6.38 8.04
CA PHE A 717 15.95 6.28 8.14
C PHE A 717 16.64 7.52 8.72
N ALA A 718 16.07 8.73 8.53
CA ALA A 718 16.72 9.97 8.92
C ALA A 718 17.08 10.00 10.41
N TYR A 719 16.20 9.48 11.28
CA TYR A 719 16.49 9.41 12.72
C TYR A 719 17.59 8.40 13.04
N ASN A 720 17.66 7.24 12.37
CA ASN A 720 18.72 6.26 12.60
C ASN A 720 20.08 6.85 12.20
N VAL A 721 20.16 7.49 11.02
CA VAL A 721 21.40 8.11 10.54
C VAL A 721 21.91 9.18 11.50
N VAL A 722 21.01 9.97 12.10
CA VAL A 722 21.37 11.01 13.08
C VAL A 722 21.73 10.42 14.45
N LEU A 723 21.01 9.40 14.92
CA LEU A 723 21.15 8.89 16.28
C LEU A 723 22.18 7.76 16.44
N ILE A 724 22.60 7.08 15.36
CA ILE A 724 23.70 6.10 15.41
C ILE A 724 25.00 6.76 15.91
N PRO A 725 25.47 7.90 15.37
CA PRO A 725 26.66 8.57 15.90
C PRO A 725 26.53 8.96 17.38
N VAL A 726 25.32 9.33 17.83
CA VAL A 726 25.04 9.65 19.23
C VAL A 726 25.18 8.39 20.10
N ALA A 727 24.62 7.26 19.65
CA ALA A 727 24.75 5.96 20.31
C ALA A 727 26.18 5.41 20.32
N MET A 728 26.98 5.74 19.29
CA MET A 728 28.42 5.45 19.26
C MET A 728 29.22 6.28 20.28
N GLY A 729 28.60 7.31 20.86
CA GLY A 729 29.20 8.16 21.87
C GLY A 729 29.99 9.35 21.34
N VAL A 730 29.79 9.74 20.07
CA VAL A 730 30.44 10.93 19.47
C VAL A 730 30.13 12.22 20.25
N LEU A 731 28.97 12.30 20.91
CA LEU A 731 28.56 13.46 21.70
C LEU A 731 28.83 13.32 23.21
N VAL A 732 29.52 12.27 23.65
CA VAL A 732 29.92 12.10 25.06
C VAL A 732 30.76 13.27 25.58
N PRO A 733 31.71 13.88 24.80
CA PRO A 733 32.50 15.02 25.27
C PRO A 733 31.68 16.26 25.65
N ILE A 734 30.48 16.41 25.09
CA ILE A 734 29.54 17.50 25.41
C ILE A 734 28.44 17.05 26.39
N GLY A 735 28.61 15.89 27.04
CA GLY A 735 27.71 15.36 28.06
C GLY A 735 26.42 14.74 27.53
N VAL A 736 26.36 14.34 26.26
CA VAL A 736 25.17 13.73 25.65
C VAL A 736 25.40 12.24 25.44
N THR A 737 24.63 11.42 26.14
CA THR A 737 24.54 9.96 25.96
C THR A 737 23.13 9.57 25.52
N LEU A 738 23.00 8.49 24.75
CA LEU A 738 21.70 7.95 24.34
C LEU A 738 21.37 6.73 25.19
N SER A 739 20.32 6.81 26.01
CA SER A 739 19.84 5.63 26.71
C SER A 739 19.15 4.66 25.73
N PRO A 740 19.29 3.34 25.91
CA PRO A 740 18.58 2.34 25.10
C PRO A 740 17.05 2.54 25.07
N ALA A 741 16.47 3.04 26.17
CA ALA A 741 15.05 3.37 26.26
C ALA A 741 14.66 4.55 25.35
N LEU A 742 15.47 5.62 25.31
CA LEU A 742 15.24 6.75 24.39
C LEU A 742 15.41 6.33 22.93
N ALA A 743 16.39 5.45 22.65
CA ALA A 743 16.56 4.85 21.33
C ALA A 743 15.30 4.07 20.90
N ALA A 744 14.75 3.25 21.79
CA ALA A 744 13.53 2.49 21.53
C ALA A 744 12.27 3.37 21.38
N ALA A 745 12.16 4.46 22.14
CA ALA A 745 11.09 5.44 21.99
C ALA A 745 11.14 6.16 20.63
N ALA A 746 12.32 6.56 20.17
CA ALA A 746 12.50 7.19 18.86
C ALA A 746 12.02 6.28 17.72
N MET A 747 12.26 4.96 17.81
CA MET A 747 11.78 3.99 16.83
C MET A 747 10.24 3.89 16.80
N ALA A 748 9.60 3.88 17.97
CA ALA A 748 8.14 3.83 18.06
C ALA A 748 7.51 5.07 17.41
N LEU A 749 8.10 6.25 17.64
CA LEU A 749 7.62 7.52 17.09
C LEU A 749 7.79 7.59 15.57
N SER A 750 8.90 7.07 15.01
CA SER A 750 9.07 6.95 13.55
C SER A 750 7.96 6.09 12.93
N SER A 751 7.62 4.97 13.56
CA SER A 751 6.54 4.08 13.09
C SER A 751 5.18 4.79 13.10
N VAL A 752 4.88 5.55 14.15
CA VAL A 752 3.66 6.37 14.24
C VAL A 752 3.63 7.44 13.14
N ALA A 753 4.73 8.16 12.92
CA ALA A 753 4.84 9.21 11.91
C ALA A 753 4.58 8.66 10.50
N VAL A 754 5.18 7.53 10.15
CA VAL A 754 4.97 6.86 8.86
C VAL A 754 3.53 6.41 8.66
N VAL A 755 2.92 5.81 9.69
CA VAL A 755 1.53 5.34 9.62
C VAL A 755 0.56 6.50 9.46
N THR A 756 0.70 7.53 10.29
CA THR A 756 -0.21 8.67 10.23
C THR A 756 -0.03 9.45 8.93
N ASN A 757 1.20 9.55 8.42
CA ASN A 757 1.44 10.17 7.13
C ASN A 757 0.73 9.43 5.99
N SER A 758 0.83 8.09 5.98
CA SER A 758 0.14 7.24 5.02
C SER A 758 -1.39 7.39 5.08
N LEU A 759 -1.95 7.48 6.28
CA LEU A 759 -3.38 7.67 6.49
C LEU A 759 -3.91 9.01 5.98
N ARG A 760 -3.05 10.02 5.72
CA ARG A 760 -3.49 11.31 5.16
C ARG A 760 -3.97 11.20 3.72
N LEU A 761 -3.54 10.17 2.98
CA LEU A 761 -4.10 9.84 1.66
C LEU A 761 -5.60 9.52 1.74
N ARG A 762 -6.13 9.19 2.92
CA ARG A 762 -7.57 9.04 3.14
C ARG A 762 -8.39 10.34 3.03
N ALA A 763 -7.75 11.49 2.95
CA ALA A 763 -8.44 12.75 2.70
C ALA A 763 -8.28 13.21 1.24
N PHE A 764 -7.57 12.44 0.40
CA PHE A 764 -7.39 12.76 -1.01
C PHE A 764 -8.71 12.54 -1.75
N ASP A 765 -9.18 13.56 -2.47
CA ASP A 765 -10.34 13.43 -3.36
C ASP A 765 -9.86 12.90 -4.71
N ALA A 766 -10.05 11.59 -4.92
CA ALA A 766 -9.65 10.90 -6.14
C ALA A 766 -10.69 11.05 -7.27
N ARG A 767 -11.80 11.76 -7.05
CA ARG A 767 -12.86 11.92 -8.05
C ARG A 767 -12.50 12.95 -9.14
N PRO A 768 -13.07 12.80 -10.36
CA PRO A 768 -13.00 13.79 -11.44
C PRO A 768 -13.47 15.19 -11.03
N ALA A 769 -12.93 16.25 -11.65
CA ALA A 769 -13.12 17.63 -11.21
C ALA A 769 -14.57 18.14 -11.13
N ALA A 770 -15.50 17.62 -11.94
CA ALA A 770 -16.92 18.00 -11.83
C ALA A 770 -17.57 17.59 -10.49
N ALA A 771 -17.03 16.58 -9.80
CA ALA A 771 -17.48 16.17 -8.47
C ALA A 771 -16.69 16.86 -7.32
N ARG A 772 -15.66 17.66 -7.65
CA ARG A 772 -14.85 18.38 -6.66
C ARG A 772 -15.57 19.66 -6.23
N ARG A 773 -15.93 19.79 -4.96
CA ARG A 773 -16.22 21.11 -4.37
C ARG A 773 -14.98 21.99 -4.55
N ALA A 774 -15.19 23.22 -5.03
CA ALA A 774 -14.14 24.19 -5.36
C ALA A 774 -12.97 24.16 -4.34
N PRO A 775 -11.71 23.95 -4.78
CA PRO A 775 -10.60 23.80 -3.84
C PRO A 775 -10.21 25.15 -3.26
N GLY A 776 -10.58 25.37 -2.00
CA GLY A 776 -9.94 26.39 -1.17
C GLY A 776 -8.49 26.02 -0.86
N ARG A 777 -7.54 26.80 -1.41
CA ARG A 777 -6.17 27.05 -0.88
C ARG A 777 -5.16 25.88 -0.93
N GLY A 778 -4.52 25.71 -2.10
CA GLY A 778 -3.40 24.77 -2.31
C GLY A 778 -2.13 25.03 -1.48
N THR A 779 -1.89 26.27 -1.03
CA THR A 779 -0.69 26.63 -0.27
C THR A 779 -0.81 26.30 1.22
N LEU A 780 -1.98 26.55 1.81
CA LEU A 780 -2.29 26.21 3.21
C LEU A 780 -2.33 24.69 3.43
N ALA A 781 -2.82 23.93 2.46
CA ALA A 781 -2.78 22.47 2.52
C ALA A 781 -1.35 21.93 2.52
N ARG A 782 -0.44 22.49 1.68
CA ARG A 782 1.00 22.15 1.65
C ARG A 782 1.72 22.51 2.96
N LEU A 783 1.48 23.71 3.49
CA LEU A 783 2.00 24.14 4.80
C LEU A 783 1.51 23.20 5.91
N ARG A 784 0.21 22.88 5.96
CA ARG A 784 -0.34 21.94 6.94
C ARG A 784 0.26 20.52 6.82
N ARG A 785 0.80 20.13 5.65
CA ARG A 785 1.51 18.85 5.46
C ARG A 785 2.86 18.84 6.18
N GLY A 786 3.68 19.88 5.96
CA GLY A 786 4.98 20.01 6.60
C GLY A 786 4.85 20.18 8.11
N TRP A 787 3.92 21.01 8.56
CA TRP A 787 3.67 21.27 9.98
C TRP A 787 3.17 20.05 10.77
N TYR A 788 2.47 19.11 10.13
CA TYR A 788 2.04 17.88 10.80
C TYR A 788 3.23 16.99 11.20
N LEU A 789 4.14 16.73 10.26
CA LEU A 789 5.32 15.90 10.50
C LEU A 789 6.31 16.60 11.44
N VAL A 790 6.48 17.92 11.28
CA VAL A 790 7.24 18.75 12.21
C VAL A 790 6.60 18.75 13.60
N GLY A 791 5.28 18.81 13.70
CA GLY A 791 4.55 18.73 14.98
C GLY A 791 4.70 17.39 15.69
N VAL A 792 4.68 16.27 14.94
CA VAL A 792 4.97 14.94 15.50
C VAL A 792 6.43 14.84 15.96
N ALA A 793 7.38 15.34 15.17
CA ALA A 793 8.79 15.37 15.54
C ALA A 793 9.05 16.25 16.78
N ILE A 794 8.41 17.43 16.87
CA ILE A 794 8.49 18.32 18.03
C ILE A 794 7.86 17.68 19.25
N ALA A 795 6.68 17.06 19.14
CA ALA A 795 6.05 16.36 20.27
C ALA A 795 6.92 15.20 20.77
N SER A 796 7.58 14.49 19.85
CA SER A 796 8.53 13.41 20.16
C SER A 796 9.77 13.93 20.90
N LEU A 797 10.36 15.01 20.39
CA LEU A 797 11.51 15.70 21.00
C LEU A 797 11.14 16.35 22.33
N ALA A 798 9.93 16.87 22.48
CA ALA A 798 9.42 17.46 23.71
C ALA A 798 9.16 16.39 24.79
N LEU A 799 8.68 15.20 24.41
CA LEU A 799 8.52 14.09 25.34
C LEU A 799 9.88 13.57 25.83
N ALA A 800 10.82 13.33 24.92
CA ALA A 800 12.19 12.93 25.25
C ALA A 800 12.92 14.01 26.07
N GLY A 801 12.81 15.27 25.63
CA GLY A 801 13.34 16.44 26.33
C GLY A 801 12.71 16.66 27.69
N GLY A 802 11.42 16.35 27.86
CA GLY A 802 10.71 16.43 29.14
C GLY A 802 11.21 15.39 30.15
N VAL A 803 11.51 14.17 29.72
CA VAL A 803 12.13 13.15 30.58
C VAL A 803 13.54 13.56 31.00
N VAL A 804 14.36 14.03 30.06
CA VAL A 804 15.71 14.53 30.35
C VAL A 804 15.69 15.79 31.23
N ALA A 805 14.75 16.70 30.98
CA ALA A 805 14.59 17.92 31.78
C ALA A 805 14.09 17.60 33.19
N ALA A 806 13.20 16.61 33.36
CA ALA A 806 12.77 16.15 34.67
C ALA A 806 13.93 15.56 35.47
N ASP A 807 14.76 14.72 34.85
CA ASP A 807 15.95 14.16 35.50
C ASP A 807 16.98 15.25 35.86
N ARG A 808 17.24 16.19 34.94
CA ARG A 808 18.11 17.34 35.21
C ARG A 808 17.55 18.31 36.25
N ALA A 809 16.23 18.50 36.31
CA ALA A 809 15.60 19.36 37.31
C ALA A 809 15.68 18.74 38.72
N ILE A 810 15.56 17.42 38.82
CA ILE A 810 15.80 16.68 40.06
C ILE A 810 17.25 16.87 40.51
N ASP A 811 18.20 16.74 39.59
CA ASP A 811 19.64 16.94 39.87
C ASP A 811 19.97 18.39 40.25
N ALA A 812 19.34 19.39 39.62
CA ALA A 812 19.56 20.80 39.93
C ALA A 812 19.01 21.21 41.31
N GLY A 813 18.00 20.50 41.81
CA GLY A 813 17.44 20.68 43.15
C GLY A 813 18.14 19.86 44.24
N ALA A 814 19.12 19.04 43.87
CA ALA A 814 19.81 18.16 44.80
C ALA A 814 20.94 18.87 45.54
N VAL A 815 21.18 18.47 46.79
CA VAL A 815 22.31 18.94 47.60
C VAL A 815 23.55 18.17 47.16
N SER A 816 24.53 18.86 46.55
CA SER A 816 25.80 18.24 46.14
C SER A 816 26.80 18.28 47.29
N VAL A 817 27.44 17.14 47.55
CA VAL A 817 28.52 17.01 48.53
C VAL A 817 29.70 16.32 47.86
N ASP A 818 30.89 16.92 47.94
CA ASP A 818 32.11 16.30 47.46
C ASP A 818 32.81 15.61 48.66
N VAL A 819 33.13 14.33 48.50
CA VAL A 819 33.81 13.52 49.50
C VAL A 819 35.07 12.94 48.87
N ARG A 820 36.20 13.03 49.55
CA ARG A 820 37.46 12.46 49.10
C ARG A 820 37.91 11.36 50.05
N ALA A 821 38.44 10.27 49.51
CA ALA A 821 39.22 9.30 50.27
C ALA A 821 40.70 9.64 50.13
N SER A 822 41.35 9.99 51.23
CA SER A 822 42.80 10.18 51.28
C SER A 822 43.37 9.70 52.62
N ASN A 823 44.51 9.02 52.58
CA ASN A 823 45.14 8.36 53.72
C ASN A 823 44.17 7.47 54.54
N VAL A 824 43.30 6.72 53.87
CA VAL A 824 42.31 5.82 54.49
C VAL A 824 41.33 6.58 55.40
N ARG A 825 40.94 7.79 54.97
CA ARG A 825 39.95 8.65 55.65
C ARG A 825 39.03 9.35 54.67
N PHE A 826 37.80 9.58 55.08
CA PHE A 826 36.85 10.42 54.35
C PHE A 826 37.07 11.91 54.68
N GLU A 827 37.15 12.75 53.66
CA GLU A 827 37.23 14.20 53.75
C GLU A 827 36.12 14.86 52.90
N PRO A 828 35.12 15.51 53.52
CA PRO A 828 34.88 15.61 54.95
C PRO A 828 34.37 14.29 55.55
N ALA A 829 34.76 14.00 56.80
CA ALA A 829 34.26 12.84 57.54
C ALA A 829 32.81 13.05 58.02
N ASP A 830 32.42 14.30 58.29
CA ASP A 830 31.07 14.65 58.73
C ASP A 830 30.33 15.41 57.61
N ILE A 831 29.19 14.90 57.18
CA ILE A 831 28.35 15.43 56.11
C ILE A 831 26.99 15.79 56.70
N THR A 832 26.45 16.97 56.40
CA THR A 832 25.11 17.37 56.83
C THR A 832 24.21 17.64 55.64
N VAL A 833 23.03 17.03 55.62
CA VAL A 833 22.06 17.13 54.51
C VAL A 833 20.62 17.27 55.02
N PRO A 834 19.72 17.98 54.33
CA PRO A 834 18.33 18.11 54.74
C PRO A 834 17.49 16.87 54.38
N ALA A 835 16.57 16.50 55.27
CA ALA A 835 15.62 15.41 55.08
C ALA A 835 14.69 15.70 53.88
N GLY A 836 14.33 14.65 53.15
CA GLY A 836 13.38 14.74 52.03
C GLY A 836 13.92 15.40 50.77
N ARG A 837 15.19 15.80 50.72
CA ARG A 837 15.86 16.31 49.50
C ARG A 837 16.80 15.27 48.91
N PHE A 838 16.88 15.26 47.59
CA PHE A 838 17.90 14.47 46.90
C PHE A 838 19.28 15.02 47.24
N VAL A 839 20.21 14.13 47.52
CA VAL A 839 21.61 14.39 47.80
C VAL A 839 22.42 13.71 46.71
N VAL A 840 23.41 14.42 46.17
CA VAL A 840 24.37 13.92 45.21
C VAL A 840 25.74 13.93 45.87
N VAL A 841 26.30 12.77 46.16
CA VAL A 841 27.68 12.66 46.66
C VAL A 841 28.61 12.38 45.49
N ARG A 842 29.65 13.19 45.32
CA ARG A 842 30.78 12.91 44.43
C ARG A 842 31.93 12.38 45.28
N PHE A 843 32.13 11.08 45.25
CA PHE A 843 33.16 10.40 45.99
C PHE A 843 34.41 10.24 45.13
N THR A 844 35.50 10.93 45.46
CA THR A 844 36.78 10.84 44.77
C THR A 844 37.76 10.04 45.60
N ASN A 845 38.41 9.04 45.01
CA ASN A 845 39.43 8.28 45.71
C ASN A 845 40.83 8.75 45.28
N ASP A 846 41.54 9.38 46.20
CA ASP A 846 42.92 9.86 46.01
C ASP A 846 43.97 8.85 46.53
N ASP A 847 43.55 7.77 47.20
CA ASP A 847 44.41 6.72 47.74
C ASP A 847 44.79 5.66 46.68
N PRO A 848 45.92 4.94 46.84
CA PRO A 848 46.41 3.95 45.88
C PRO A 848 45.66 2.60 45.94
N ILE A 849 44.64 2.47 46.78
CA ILE A 849 43.83 1.26 46.97
C ILE A 849 42.35 1.58 46.73
N PHE A 850 41.53 0.55 46.47
CA PHE A 850 40.09 0.74 46.28
C PHE A 850 39.42 1.17 47.59
N HIS A 851 38.49 2.11 47.47
CA HIS A 851 37.65 2.54 48.57
C HIS A 851 36.21 2.61 48.11
N ASP A 852 35.30 2.29 49.00
CA ASP A 852 33.89 2.55 48.86
C ASP A 852 33.43 3.53 49.94
N TRP A 853 32.43 4.31 49.60
CA TRP A 853 31.74 5.21 50.50
C TRP A 853 30.32 4.68 50.64
N MET A 854 29.92 4.20 51.81
CA MET A 854 28.55 3.74 52.03
C MET A 854 27.95 4.25 53.34
N VAL A 855 26.62 4.34 53.41
CA VAL A 855 25.90 4.67 54.63
C VAL A 855 25.43 3.38 55.30
N GLU A 856 25.97 3.09 56.47
CA GLU A 856 25.70 1.88 57.24
C GLU A 856 24.21 1.77 57.58
N GLY A 857 23.60 0.61 57.30
CA GLY A 857 22.19 0.36 57.58
C GLY A 857 21.20 1.03 56.60
N VAL A 858 21.69 1.73 55.57
CA VAL A 858 20.85 2.31 54.51
C VAL A 858 21.15 1.62 53.19
N ALA A 859 20.17 0.88 52.67
CA ALA A 859 20.33 0.15 51.41
C ALA A 859 20.51 1.10 50.22
N ASN A 860 21.38 0.70 49.26
CA ASN A 860 21.63 1.39 47.99
C ASN A 860 22.18 2.82 48.13
N VAL A 861 22.91 3.09 49.22
CA VAL A 861 23.65 4.34 49.42
C VAL A 861 25.13 4.02 49.56
N ASP A 862 25.75 3.56 48.46
CA ASP A 862 27.15 3.18 48.35
C ASP A 862 27.80 3.63 47.01
N ALA A 863 29.07 4.03 47.04
CA ALA A 863 29.83 4.45 45.87
C ALA A 863 31.28 3.94 45.94
N GLY A 864 31.65 3.02 45.04
CA GLY A 864 32.99 2.40 44.98
C GLY A 864 33.92 3.09 43.97
N ALA A 865 34.97 3.74 44.44
CA ALA A 865 35.94 4.45 43.62
C ALA A 865 37.32 3.80 43.66
N ARG A 866 37.93 3.58 42.50
CA ARG A 866 39.35 3.17 42.36
C ARG A 866 40.32 4.35 42.51
N PRO A 867 41.63 4.10 42.67
CA PRO A 867 42.62 5.18 42.74
C PRO A 867 42.51 6.17 41.58
N GLY A 868 42.36 7.46 41.90
CA GLY A 868 42.17 8.57 40.96
C GLY A 868 40.77 8.67 40.35
N GLN A 869 39.80 7.87 40.77
CA GLN A 869 38.44 7.85 40.23
C GLN A 869 37.49 8.71 41.08
N THR A 870 36.60 9.45 40.42
CA THR A 870 35.43 10.07 41.05
C THR A 870 34.17 9.33 40.66
N GLN A 871 33.44 8.82 41.64
CA GLN A 871 32.11 8.25 41.50
C GLN A 871 31.04 9.22 41.96
N ARG A 872 29.83 9.07 41.43
CA ARG A 872 28.69 9.90 41.77
C ARG A 872 27.53 9.03 42.20
N ILE A 873 27.02 9.24 43.42
CA ILE A 873 25.79 8.61 43.91
C ILE A 873 24.71 9.66 44.18
N ARG A 874 23.45 9.29 43.89
CA ARG A 874 22.26 10.09 44.20
C ARG A 874 21.34 9.30 45.13
N PHE A 875 20.98 9.88 46.26
CA PHE A 875 20.07 9.25 47.23
C PHE A 875 19.17 10.30 47.91
N ARG A 876 18.13 9.85 48.63
CA ARG A 876 17.24 10.71 49.42
C ARG A 876 16.91 10.03 50.73
N LEU A 877 17.16 10.73 51.85
CA LEU A 877 16.81 10.26 53.18
C LEU A 877 15.67 11.10 53.73
N ASP A 878 14.52 10.46 53.98
CA ASP A 878 13.30 11.13 54.44
C ASP A 878 13.24 11.25 55.98
N ARG A 879 14.05 10.48 56.71
CA ARG A 879 14.06 10.47 58.18
C ARG A 879 15.24 11.29 58.72
N PRO A 880 15.00 12.31 59.56
CA PRO A 880 16.06 13.00 60.27
C PRO A 880 16.78 12.04 61.24
N GLY A 881 18.09 12.18 61.36
CA GLY A 881 18.90 11.27 62.17
C GLY A 881 20.39 11.38 61.87
N THR A 882 21.22 10.69 62.66
CA THR A 882 22.65 10.54 62.36
C THR A 882 22.90 9.12 61.89
N TYR A 883 23.52 8.99 60.72
CA TYR A 883 23.88 7.73 60.10
C TYR A 883 25.40 7.61 60.03
N THR A 884 25.92 6.39 60.15
CA THR A 884 27.36 6.13 60.04
C THR A 884 27.73 5.98 58.57
N ILE A 885 28.83 6.60 58.14
CA ILE A 885 29.46 6.36 56.84
C ILE A 885 30.64 5.44 57.07
N ILE A 886 30.77 4.37 56.29
CA ILE A 886 31.90 3.44 56.37
C ILE A 886 32.46 3.11 54.98
N CYS A 887 33.69 2.61 54.97
CA CYS A 887 34.27 1.87 53.86
C CYS A 887 34.10 0.37 54.17
N SER A 888 33.38 -0.38 53.32
CA SER A 888 33.14 -1.82 53.48
C SER A 888 34.34 -2.71 53.12
N VAL A 889 35.40 -2.12 52.56
CA VAL A 889 36.66 -2.84 52.33
C VAL A 889 37.23 -3.33 53.66
N GLU A 890 37.54 -4.63 53.72
CA GLU A 890 37.98 -5.31 54.95
C GLU A 890 39.18 -4.60 55.60
N GLY A 891 39.05 -4.29 56.90
CA GLY A 891 40.07 -3.58 57.67
C GLY A 891 40.13 -2.05 57.49
N HIS A 892 39.43 -1.45 56.51
CA HIS A 892 39.48 0.00 56.29
C HIS A 892 38.66 0.80 57.31
N ALA A 893 37.46 0.33 57.67
CA ALA A 893 36.68 0.92 58.74
C ALA A 893 37.41 0.84 60.09
N GLU A 894 38.08 -0.29 60.37
CA GLU A 894 38.90 -0.50 61.58
C GLU A 894 40.15 0.42 61.60
N ALA A 895 40.69 0.73 60.42
CA ALA A 895 41.79 1.69 60.24
C ALA A 895 41.35 3.16 60.38
N GLY A 896 40.07 3.43 60.63
CA GLY A 896 39.54 4.77 60.91
C GLY A 896 38.84 5.44 59.72
N MET A 897 38.54 4.70 58.65
CA MET A 897 37.78 5.19 57.50
C MET A 897 36.27 5.19 57.78
N VAL A 898 35.88 6.04 58.73
CA VAL A 898 34.49 6.18 59.22
C VAL A 898 34.12 7.66 59.23
N GLY A 899 32.88 7.94 58.87
CA GLY A 899 32.29 9.28 58.88
C GLY A 899 30.89 9.31 59.47
N ARG A 900 30.26 10.49 59.51
CA ARG A 900 28.87 10.67 59.94
C ARG A 900 28.08 11.45 58.91
N LEU A 901 26.90 10.95 58.58
CA LEU A 901 25.90 11.65 57.79
C LEU A 901 24.77 12.12 58.71
N VAL A 902 24.70 13.43 58.95
CA VAL A 902 23.65 14.07 59.74
C VAL A 902 22.53 14.53 58.82
N VAL A 903 21.36 13.91 58.93
CA VAL A 903 20.15 14.31 58.21
C VAL A 903 19.34 15.25 59.09
N THR A 904 19.30 16.53 58.75
CA THR A 904 18.55 17.55 59.49
C THR A 904 17.08 17.56 59.08
N PRO A 905 16.15 17.87 59.99
CA PRO A 905 14.72 17.98 59.66
C PRO A 905 14.38 19.03 58.61
#